data_AF-A0A927UX37-F1
#
_entry.id   AF-A0A927UX37-F1
#
_cell.length_a   1.000
_cell.length_b   1.000
_cell.length_c   1.000
_cell.angle_alpha   90.00
_cell.angle_beta   90.00
_cell.angle_gamma   90.00
#
_symmetry.space_group_name_H-M   'P 1'
#
loop_
_entity.id
_entity.type
_entity.pdbx_description
1 polymer ?
#
loop_
_entity_poly.entity_id
_entity_poly.type
_entity_poly.pdbx_seq_one_letter_code
_entity_poly.pdbx_strand_id
1 'polypeptide(L)'
;GSTDNPEATPDGSSGSTDNPETTPTQKPVVTNAPTQKPVVTNAPTQKPAVTNAPTQKPAVTNAPTQKPAVTNAPTAKPAGTSAPTYVSRELDLSGASTVYNAGKVTVNSDKTITAITEGNNKLQGVLIPLGDTLYAGETAKVTVYGTSTGSVRLWLSDGEAKRWSDIQDPMSFETTYSFTANNFEGSAQAGSNTIQIKATYGSTVDSIHITKVVIAVEADAPVSTPTGKPVATNAPTVKPSGTSAPTYVSRELDLSGASTVYNAGKVTVNSDKTITAITEGNNKLQGVLIPLGDTLYAGETAKVTVYGTSTGSVRLWLSDGQAKRWSDIQDPMSFETKYSFTANNFESSAQAGSNAIQIKATYGSTLDSIHITKVVIETMAKAPTPSPAPPKPTCTPIPGEENYKWVTTWGTAEEKNDITPEAMAPMTLNGSTIRQIIRVTTSGNTMKFRLSNQYGGSDVTIKSMHVAKQVKADESTIDTSTDTVVTVNGSEEFVIPRGKVIETDPVNISVNALDNIAISTYYGSCPSTSVTGHRGARATTYQMTGNNVSTETFTNYKTTTSWFFLADAAIWSPQNARAVVCFGDSITDGYGTDAGYLGKKPDSYTRWGDYFARRLQANDATKNVSVINEGIGSNSILGSYPTDAGKDRFARDLLEHDGVEYCIILFGVNDLDKLPDTSKFDRLKPEYEKMIALCKANNIKVYAAPILPFKGSSYFSEGSEATRQLINNWFKSSESGVDGIIDFASALVDPSNPLYILEKYTHSDGLHPYDGYEAMANAIDLTMFEK
;
A
#
# COMPACT_ATOMS: atom_id res chain seq x y z
N GLY A 1 67.48 -9.85 14.79
CA GLY A 1 68.44 -10.12 13.70
C GLY A 1 67.64 -10.19 12.41
N SER A 2 68.09 -9.62 11.29
CA SER A 2 69.44 -9.77 10.67
C SER A 2 69.61 -11.23 10.23
N THR A 3 69.39 -11.60 8.95
CA THR A 3 70.19 -11.32 7.72
C THR A 3 71.49 -12.15 7.69
N ASP A 4 72.07 -12.64 6.58
CA ASP A 4 72.14 -12.14 5.20
C ASP A 4 72.29 -13.23 4.09
N ASN A 5 72.35 -12.76 2.83
CA ASN A 5 72.57 -13.42 1.52
C ASN A 5 74.01 -14.03 1.37
N PRO A 6 74.43 -14.74 0.27
CA PRO A 6 74.59 -14.14 -1.07
C PRO A 6 74.40 -15.04 -2.33
N GLU A 7 74.57 -14.38 -3.47
CA GLU A 7 74.31 -14.65 -4.90
C GLU A 7 75.07 -15.79 -5.63
N ALA A 8 74.54 -16.18 -6.82
CA ALA A 8 75.31 -16.36 -8.06
C ALA A 8 74.44 -16.18 -9.33
N THR A 9 74.98 -15.57 -10.39
CA THR A 9 74.42 -15.36 -11.76
C THR A 9 75.38 -15.97 -12.82
N PRO A 10 75.04 -16.19 -14.13
CA PRO A 10 74.87 -15.12 -15.16
C PRO A 10 73.91 -15.39 -16.37
N ASP A 11 73.71 -14.36 -17.23
CA ASP A 11 73.11 -14.31 -18.61
C ASP A 11 71.69 -14.91 -18.84
N GLY A 12 70.80 -14.48 -19.76
CA GLY A 12 70.75 -13.42 -20.79
C GLY A 12 69.79 -13.86 -21.95
N SER A 13 69.04 -13.04 -22.71
CA SER A 13 68.68 -11.60 -22.65
C SER A 13 67.57 -11.26 -23.69
N SER A 14 66.81 -10.15 -23.51
CA SER A 14 65.83 -9.51 -24.44
C SER A 14 64.49 -10.24 -24.77
N GLY A 15 63.31 -9.59 -24.92
CA GLY A 15 62.88 -8.21 -24.65
C GLY A 15 61.67 -7.74 -25.51
N SER A 16 60.67 -7.02 -24.93
CA SER A 16 59.56 -6.27 -25.60
C SER A 16 58.46 -7.12 -26.31
N THR A 17 57.15 -6.80 -26.41
CA THR A 17 56.29 -5.66 -25.98
C THR A 17 54.78 -6.06 -25.99
N ASP A 18 53.96 -5.41 -25.15
CA ASP A 18 52.53 -5.05 -25.23
C ASP A 18 51.51 -5.72 -26.21
N ASN A 19 50.43 -6.28 -25.61
CA ASN A 19 48.97 -6.07 -25.87
C ASN A 19 48.32 -6.36 -27.26
N PRO A 20 46.96 -6.43 -27.38
CA PRO A 20 45.91 -6.90 -26.47
C PRO A 20 45.01 -8.02 -27.08
N GLU A 21 43.96 -8.37 -26.34
CA GLU A 21 42.83 -9.24 -26.69
C GLU A 21 42.24 -9.07 -28.10
N THR A 22 41.98 -10.20 -28.79
CA THR A 22 40.77 -10.38 -29.62
C THR A 22 40.28 -11.82 -29.50
N THR A 23 39.06 -12.02 -28.96
CA THR A 23 38.40 -13.35 -28.91
C THR A 23 37.12 -13.32 -29.73
N PRO A 24 37.07 -14.00 -30.89
CA PRO A 24 35.82 -14.29 -31.58
C PRO A 24 35.44 -15.78 -31.44
N THR A 25 34.36 -16.00 -30.69
CA THR A 25 33.28 -16.96 -31.00
C THR A 25 33.66 -18.40 -31.36
N GLN A 26 33.51 -19.34 -30.42
CA GLN A 26 33.16 -20.73 -30.76
C GLN A 26 31.88 -21.21 -30.05
N LYS A 27 31.00 -21.78 -30.87
CA LYS A 27 29.71 -22.38 -30.52
C LYS A 27 29.95 -23.76 -29.88
N PRO A 28 29.30 -24.13 -28.76
CA PRO A 28 29.46 -25.46 -28.16
C PRO A 28 29.10 -26.61 -29.11
N VAL A 29 29.87 -27.68 -29.03
CA VAL A 29 29.80 -28.87 -29.88
C VAL A 29 28.60 -29.74 -29.51
N VAL A 30 27.84 -30.17 -30.53
CA VAL A 30 26.73 -31.14 -30.38
C VAL A 30 27.31 -32.54 -30.18
N THR A 31 26.98 -33.18 -29.07
CA THR A 31 27.30 -34.60 -28.82
C THR A 31 26.13 -35.48 -29.29
N ASN A 32 26.38 -36.36 -30.26
CA ASN A 32 25.36 -37.26 -30.79
C ASN A 32 25.22 -38.52 -29.90
N ALA A 33 24.02 -38.75 -29.37
CA ALA A 33 23.60 -40.04 -28.81
C ALA A 33 22.35 -40.56 -29.57
N PRO A 34 22.29 -41.85 -29.96
CA PRO A 34 21.26 -42.33 -30.88
C PRO A 34 19.95 -42.74 -30.17
N THR A 35 18.84 -42.10 -30.54
CA THR A 35 17.50 -42.49 -30.07
C THR A 35 16.80 -43.40 -31.09
N GLN A 36 16.40 -44.60 -30.67
CA GLN A 36 15.68 -45.55 -31.53
C GLN A 36 14.22 -45.11 -31.77
N LYS A 37 13.72 -45.40 -32.98
CA LYS A 37 12.34 -45.14 -33.39
C LYS A 37 11.39 -46.21 -32.79
N PRO A 38 10.30 -45.83 -32.10
CA PRO A 38 9.31 -46.81 -31.63
C PRO A 38 8.64 -47.61 -32.76
N VAL A 39 8.40 -48.89 -32.50
CA VAL A 39 7.81 -49.85 -33.44
C VAL A 39 6.29 -49.69 -33.51
N VAL A 40 5.75 -49.66 -34.74
CA VAL A 40 4.31 -49.69 -34.99
C VAL A 40 3.78 -51.09 -34.70
N THR A 41 2.83 -51.22 -33.78
CA THR A 41 2.20 -52.51 -33.44
C THR A 41 0.73 -52.49 -33.86
N ASN A 42 0.36 -53.31 -34.83
CA ASN A 42 -1.03 -53.48 -35.26
C ASN A 42 -1.77 -54.43 -34.31
N ALA A 43 -2.84 -53.96 -33.65
CA ALA A 43 -3.72 -54.78 -32.83
C ALA A 43 -5.14 -54.86 -33.47
N PRO A 44 -5.74 -56.05 -33.64
CA PRO A 44 -7.04 -56.18 -34.32
C PRO A 44 -8.24 -55.77 -33.45
N THR A 45 -9.27 -55.23 -34.10
CA THR A 45 -10.56 -54.86 -33.51
C THR A 45 -11.30 -56.07 -32.92
N GLN A 46 -11.76 -55.98 -31.67
CA GLN A 46 -12.84 -56.83 -31.15
C GLN A 46 -14.08 -56.01 -30.80
N LYS A 47 -15.24 -56.56 -31.16
CA LYS A 47 -16.57 -55.96 -31.01
C LYS A 47 -17.16 -56.32 -29.65
N PRO A 48 -17.61 -55.36 -28.82
CA PRO A 48 -18.33 -55.66 -27.58
C PRO A 48 -19.62 -56.45 -27.80
N ALA A 49 -19.95 -57.31 -26.84
CA ALA A 49 -21.09 -58.24 -26.92
C ALA A 49 -22.46 -57.53 -26.86
N VAL A 50 -23.44 -58.10 -27.58
CA VAL A 50 -24.83 -57.65 -27.53
C VAL A 50 -25.47 -58.16 -26.25
N THR A 51 -25.96 -57.25 -25.40
CA THR A 51 -26.74 -57.61 -24.21
C THR A 51 -28.20 -57.24 -24.46
N ASN A 52 -29.07 -58.25 -24.58
CA ASN A 52 -30.51 -58.03 -24.75
C ASN A 52 -31.17 -57.74 -23.38
N ALA A 53 -31.68 -56.53 -23.19
CA ALA A 53 -32.57 -56.17 -22.08
C ALA A 53 -33.86 -55.56 -22.65
N PRO A 54 -35.06 -55.93 -22.17
CA PRO A 54 -36.31 -55.61 -22.85
C PRO A 54 -36.81 -54.20 -22.58
N THR A 55 -37.13 -53.46 -23.64
CA THR A 55 -37.72 -52.12 -23.58
C THR A 55 -39.16 -52.18 -23.08
N GLN A 56 -39.45 -51.66 -21.88
CA GLN A 56 -40.82 -51.33 -21.52
C GLN A 56 -41.28 -50.06 -22.24
N LYS A 57 -42.48 -50.10 -22.83
CA LYS A 57 -43.12 -48.98 -23.51
C LYS A 57 -43.73 -48.02 -22.48
N PRO A 58 -43.32 -46.74 -22.42
CA PRO A 58 -44.01 -45.75 -21.58
C PRO A 58 -45.47 -45.56 -22.01
N ALA A 59 -46.35 -45.31 -21.03
CA ALA A 59 -47.77 -45.09 -21.27
C ALA A 59 -48.02 -43.80 -22.07
N VAL A 60 -49.03 -43.83 -22.94
CA VAL A 60 -49.48 -42.64 -23.68
C VAL A 60 -50.36 -41.80 -22.77
N THR A 61 -49.88 -40.60 -22.41
CA THR A 61 -50.67 -39.61 -21.69
C THR A 61 -51.08 -38.49 -22.64
N ASN A 62 -52.37 -38.41 -22.97
CA ASN A 62 -52.91 -37.34 -23.82
C ASN A 62 -52.97 -36.03 -23.03
N ALA A 63 -52.01 -35.14 -23.24
CA ALA A 63 -52.06 -33.74 -22.80
C ALA A 63 -52.27 -32.81 -24.02
N PRO A 64 -53.14 -31.78 -23.96
CA PRO A 64 -53.47 -30.97 -25.13
C PRO A 64 -52.32 -30.05 -25.57
N THR A 65 -51.95 -30.10 -26.84
CA THR A 65 -50.96 -29.21 -27.43
C THR A 65 -51.51 -27.79 -27.58
N GLN A 66 -51.22 -26.88 -26.66
CA GLN A 66 -51.37 -25.46 -26.94
C GLN A 66 -50.23 -24.98 -27.84
N LYS A 67 -50.60 -24.35 -28.96
CA LYS A 67 -49.69 -23.65 -29.87
C LYS A 67 -49.02 -22.49 -29.12
N PRO A 68 -47.68 -22.40 -29.06
CA PRO A 68 -47.01 -21.26 -28.44
C PRO A 68 -47.48 -19.93 -29.05
N ALA A 69 -47.77 -18.96 -28.20
CA ALA A 69 -48.04 -17.60 -28.63
C ALA A 69 -46.75 -17.00 -29.22
N VAL A 70 -46.87 -16.38 -30.39
CA VAL A 70 -45.77 -15.61 -30.98
C VAL A 70 -45.63 -14.33 -30.17
N THR A 71 -44.61 -14.27 -29.31
CA THR A 71 -44.23 -13.05 -28.61
C THR A 71 -42.92 -12.55 -29.22
N ASN A 72 -42.99 -11.44 -29.95
CA ASN A 72 -41.83 -10.81 -30.56
C ASN A 72 -40.97 -10.15 -29.46
N ALA A 73 -40.05 -10.92 -28.87
CA ALA A 73 -38.98 -10.36 -28.04
C ALA A 73 -37.97 -9.63 -28.93
N PRO A 74 -37.65 -8.34 -28.70
CA PRO A 74 -36.62 -7.66 -29.45
C PRO A 74 -35.24 -8.24 -29.15
N THR A 75 -34.53 -8.72 -30.18
CA THR A 75 -33.13 -9.13 -30.03
C THR A 75 -32.26 -7.91 -29.73
N ALA A 76 -31.91 -7.71 -28.46
CA ALA A 76 -30.95 -6.70 -28.08
C ALA A 76 -29.58 -7.06 -28.68
N LYS A 77 -29.12 -6.26 -29.65
CA LYS A 77 -27.74 -6.26 -30.15
C LYS A 77 -26.78 -6.10 -28.97
N PRO A 78 -25.62 -6.78 -28.92
CA PRO A 78 -24.62 -6.56 -27.89
C PRO A 78 -24.31 -5.06 -27.78
N ALA A 79 -24.32 -4.54 -26.55
CA ALA A 79 -23.86 -3.18 -26.29
C ALA A 79 -22.38 -3.12 -26.66
N GLY A 80 -22.04 -2.36 -27.71
CA GLY A 80 -20.65 -2.11 -28.04
C GLY A 80 -20.02 -1.32 -26.90
N THR A 81 -18.88 -1.80 -26.39
CA THR A 81 -18.04 -1.04 -25.47
C THR A 81 -17.69 0.29 -26.12
N SER A 82 -18.22 1.38 -25.58
CA SER A 82 -17.82 2.74 -25.96
C SER A 82 -16.33 2.88 -25.72
N ALA A 83 -15.60 3.33 -26.74
CA ALA A 83 -14.19 3.67 -26.58
C ALA A 83 -14.03 4.73 -25.46
N PRO A 84 -12.91 4.71 -24.70
CA PRO A 84 -12.67 5.72 -23.67
C PRO A 84 -12.80 7.12 -24.27
N THR A 85 -13.62 7.95 -23.62
CA THR A 85 -13.80 9.34 -24.01
C THR A 85 -12.61 10.12 -23.48
N TYR A 86 -11.93 10.90 -24.33
CA TYR A 86 -10.81 11.73 -23.89
C TYR A 86 -11.24 13.20 -23.82
N VAL A 87 -10.93 13.89 -22.73
CA VAL A 87 -11.04 15.36 -22.66
C VAL A 87 -9.76 15.97 -23.22
N SER A 88 -9.87 16.65 -24.37
CA SER A 88 -8.74 17.38 -24.97
C SER A 88 -8.66 18.81 -24.45
N ARG A 89 -7.43 19.27 -24.14
CA ARG A 89 -7.11 20.67 -23.82
C ARG A 89 -5.81 21.09 -24.48
N GLU A 90 -5.63 22.39 -24.62
CA GLU A 90 -4.35 23.00 -25.00
C GLU A 90 -3.54 23.30 -23.74
N LEU A 91 -2.23 23.00 -23.76
CA LEU A 91 -1.34 23.27 -22.63
C LEU A 91 -0.92 24.74 -22.61
N ASP A 92 -0.80 25.32 -21.41
CA ASP A 92 -0.14 26.62 -21.25
C ASP A 92 1.38 26.46 -21.36
N LEU A 93 1.96 27.07 -22.39
CA LEU A 93 3.40 27.02 -22.65
C LEU A 93 4.20 28.05 -21.81
N SER A 94 3.52 28.88 -21.00
CA SER A 94 4.17 29.92 -20.18
C SER A 94 5.22 29.39 -19.19
N GLY A 95 5.04 28.16 -18.70
CA GLY A 95 5.97 27.46 -17.80
C GLY A 95 7.04 26.61 -18.50
N ALA A 96 7.21 26.73 -19.82
CA ALA A 96 8.21 25.94 -20.54
C ALA A 96 9.65 26.30 -20.11
N SER A 97 10.51 25.30 -19.99
CA SER A 97 11.91 25.43 -19.55
C SER A 97 12.85 24.58 -20.41
N THR A 98 14.16 24.82 -20.34
CA THR A 98 15.16 23.99 -21.06
C THR A 98 15.58 22.77 -20.24
N VAL A 99 15.70 21.63 -20.92
CA VAL A 99 16.21 20.40 -20.30
C VAL A 99 17.64 20.64 -19.80
N TYR A 100 17.89 20.34 -18.52
CA TYR A 100 19.18 20.54 -17.84
C TYR A 100 19.71 21.99 -17.88
N ASN A 101 18.82 23.00 -18.00
CA ASN A 101 19.19 24.42 -18.16
C ASN A 101 20.11 24.68 -19.39
N ALA A 102 20.02 23.83 -20.40
CA ALA A 102 20.90 23.86 -21.56
C ALA A 102 20.25 24.49 -22.80
N GLY A 103 20.81 25.61 -23.26
CA GLY A 103 20.17 26.54 -24.19
C GLY A 103 19.20 27.49 -23.48
N LYS A 104 18.42 28.24 -24.26
CA LYS A 104 17.47 29.24 -23.78
C LYS A 104 16.11 29.04 -24.41
N VAL A 105 15.05 29.07 -23.61
CA VAL A 105 13.66 29.16 -24.07
C VAL A 105 13.12 30.57 -23.84
N THR A 106 12.33 31.05 -24.80
CA THR A 106 11.64 32.34 -24.75
C THR A 106 10.16 32.10 -25.02
N VAL A 107 9.29 32.53 -24.11
CA VAL A 107 7.84 32.60 -24.36
C VAL A 107 7.57 33.90 -25.11
N ASN A 108 7.05 33.78 -26.32
CA ASN A 108 6.76 34.89 -27.20
C ASN A 108 5.46 35.60 -26.79
N SER A 109 5.24 36.83 -27.28
CA SER A 109 4.03 37.63 -26.97
C SER A 109 2.72 37.02 -27.48
N ASP A 110 2.80 36.09 -28.43
CA ASP A 110 1.68 35.29 -28.96
C ASP A 110 1.46 33.96 -28.20
N LYS A 111 2.19 33.75 -27.09
CA LYS A 111 2.23 32.53 -26.26
C LYS A 111 2.85 31.29 -26.91
N THR A 112 3.42 31.41 -28.11
CA THR A 112 4.30 30.37 -28.66
C THR A 112 5.62 30.34 -27.90
N ILE A 113 6.39 29.25 -27.99
CA ILE A 113 7.73 29.17 -27.37
C ILE A 113 8.80 28.93 -28.42
N THR A 114 9.95 29.58 -28.23
CA THR A 114 11.13 29.41 -29.07
C THR A 114 12.31 29.08 -28.18
N ALA A 115 12.83 27.86 -28.32
CA ALA A 115 14.05 27.41 -27.67
C ALA A 115 15.22 27.41 -28.67
N ILE A 116 16.38 27.92 -28.26
CA ILE A 116 17.58 28.04 -29.09
C ILE A 116 18.85 27.66 -28.31
N THR A 117 19.88 27.24 -29.02
CA THR A 117 21.27 27.23 -28.52
C THR A 117 21.71 28.68 -28.25
N GLU A 118 22.28 28.95 -27.06
CA GLU A 118 22.80 30.28 -26.70
C GLU A 118 24.31 30.19 -26.39
N GLY A 119 25.14 30.74 -27.28
CA GLY A 119 26.60 30.67 -27.18
C GLY A 119 27.10 29.22 -27.16
N ASN A 120 27.91 28.88 -26.15
CA ASN A 120 28.43 27.52 -25.96
C ASN A 120 27.42 26.57 -25.29
N ASN A 121 26.28 27.07 -24.79
CA ASN A 121 25.27 26.26 -24.10
C ASN A 121 24.28 25.70 -25.13
N LYS A 122 24.61 24.53 -25.70
CA LYS A 122 23.80 23.87 -26.73
C LYS A 122 22.44 23.40 -26.19
N LEU A 123 21.38 23.69 -26.94
CA LEU A 123 20.02 23.26 -26.61
C LEU A 123 19.96 21.73 -26.47
N GLN A 124 19.53 21.24 -25.29
CA GLN A 124 19.32 19.81 -25.05
C GLN A 124 17.88 19.38 -25.29
N GLY A 125 16.93 20.30 -25.20
CA GLY A 125 15.51 20.05 -25.33
C GLY A 125 14.66 20.99 -24.47
N VAL A 126 13.35 20.77 -24.48
CA VAL A 126 12.35 21.57 -23.77
C VAL A 126 11.50 20.68 -22.86
N LEU A 127 11.21 21.17 -21.67
CA LEU A 127 10.18 20.65 -20.75
C LEU A 127 8.96 21.58 -20.83
N ILE A 128 7.76 21.02 -20.97
CA ILE A 128 6.50 21.77 -21.04
C ILE A 128 5.55 21.20 -19.97
N PRO A 129 5.10 22.01 -18.99
CA PRO A 129 4.15 21.57 -17.97
C PRO A 129 2.81 21.09 -18.54
N LEU A 130 2.26 20.03 -17.94
CA LEU A 130 0.96 19.47 -18.27
C LEU A 130 -0.21 20.22 -17.61
N GLY A 131 0.06 21.02 -16.59
CA GLY A 131 -0.93 21.69 -15.73
C GLY A 131 -1.54 20.78 -14.66
N ASP A 132 -1.61 19.47 -14.92
CA ASP A 132 -1.97 18.42 -13.96
C ASP A 132 -0.85 17.39 -13.84
N THR A 133 -0.99 16.42 -12.94
CA THR A 133 -0.11 15.26 -12.82
C THR A 133 -0.79 14.01 -13.37
N LEU A 134 -0.12 13.30 -14.28
CA LEU A 134 -0.51 11.98 -14.76
C LEU A 134 0.14 10.88 -13.91
N TYR A 135 -0.67 10.05 -13.27
CA TYR A 135 -0.21 8.97 -12.40
C TYR A 135 0.04 7.66 -13.15
N ALA A 136 0.66 6.69 -12.49
CA ALA A 136 0.98 5.40 -13.10
C ALA A 136 -0.31 4.68 -13.58
N GLY A 137 -0.28 4.16 -14.81
CA GLY A 137 -1.43 3.58 -15.52
C GLY A 137 -2.25 4.58 -16.34
N GLU A 138 -2.18 5.89 -16.08
CA GLU A 138 -2.97 6.88 -16.83
C GLU A 138 -2.44 7.08 -18.25
N THR A 139 -3.35 7.17 -19.22
CA THR A 139 -3.01 7.30 -20.64
C THR A 139 -3.38 8.68 -21.18
N ALA A 140 -2.41 9.32 -21.82
CA ALA A 140 -2.56 10.62 -22.46
C ALA A 140 -2.19 10.57 -23.94
N LYS A 141 -2.98 11.25 -24.77
CA LYS A 141 -2.71 11.47 -26.20
C LYS A 141 -2.16 12.87 -26.37
N VAL A 142 -0.94 13.00 -26.89
CA VAL A 142 -0.22 14.27 -27.02
C VAL A 142 0.03 14.58 -28.50
N THR A 143 -0.31 15.79 -28.92
CA THR A 143 -0.05 16.35 -30.26
C THR A 143 0.75 17.64 -30.09
N VAL A 144 1.94 17.71 -30.68
CA VAL A 144 2.82 18.89 -30.62
C VAL A 144 2.85 19.57 -31.98
N TYR A 145 2.54 20.86 -32.03
CA TYR A 145 2.57 21.69 -33.23
C TYR A 145 3.79 22.61 -33.18
N GLY A 146 4.57 22.68 -34.26
CA GLY A 146 5.84 23.39 -34.25
C GLY A 146 6.81 22.93 -35.34
N THR A 147 8.06 23.36 -35.18
CA THR A 147 9.20 23.00 -36.04
C THR A 147 10.49 22.89 -35.23
N SER A 148 11.49 22.22 -35.78
CA SER A 148 12.84 22.16 -35.22
C SER A 148 13.88 22.07 -36.32
N THR A 149 15.12 22.51 -36.06
CA THR A 149 16.22 22.43 -37.06
C THR A 149 16.82 21.04 -37.24
N GLY A 150 16.41 20.06 -36.43
CA GLY A 150 16.78 18.65 -36.54
C GLY A 150 15.68 17.74 -35.98
N SER A 151 15.88 16.43 -36.07
CA SER A 151 14.88 15.45 -35.60
C SER A 151 14.80 15.40 -34.07
N VAL A 152 13.57 15.26 -33.55
CA VAL A 152 13.24 15.32 -32.13
C VAL A 152 12.40 14.12 -31.70
N ARG A 153 12.37 13.86 -30.39
CA ARG A 153 11.66 12.77 -29.71
C ARG A 153 10.88 13.26 -28.49
N LEU A 154 9.81 12.55 -28.14
CA LEU A 154 8.78 12.97 -27.15
C LEU A 154 8.46 11.86 -26.13
N TRP A 155 8.29 12.24 -24.85
CA TRP A 155 7.79 11.39 -23.77
C TRP A 155 7.21 12.19 -22.60
N LEU A 156 6.54 11.51 -21.66
CA LEU A 156 6.05 12.02 -20.37
C LEU A 156 7.16 12.03 -19.30
N SER A 157 7.20 13.03 -18.42
CA SER A 157 8.29 13.24 -17.44
C SER A 157 7.84 13.94 -16.15
N ASP A 158 8.65 13.88 -15.09
CA ASP A 158 8.34 14.41 -13.75
C ASP A 158 8.84 15.84 -13.47
N GLY A 159 9.26 16.57 -14.50
CA GLY A 159 9.83 17.91 -14.37
C GLY A 159 11.31 17.94 -14.00
N GLU A 160 11.87 16.84 -13.48
CA GLU A 160 13.32 16.66 -13.28
C GLU A 160 14.00 16.01 -14.52
N ALA A 161 13.28 15.94 -15.65
CA ALA A 161 13.69 15.25 -16.87
C ALA A 161 13.90 13.72 -16.71
N LYS A 162 13.30 13.10 -15.69
CA LYS A 162 13.24 11.63 -15.55
C LYS A 162 12.05 11.07 -16.32
N ARG A 163 12.20 9.87 -16.85
CA ARG A 163 11.27 9.28 -17.83
C ARG A 163 10.07 8.61 -17.17
N TRP A 164 8.87 9.04 -17.59
CA TRP A 164 7.59 8.50 -17.13
C TRP A 164 6.79 7.72 -18.19
N SER A 165 7.16 7.74 -19.46
CA SER A 165 6.56 6.87 -20.49
C SER A 165 7.61 6.25 -21.41
N ASP A 166 7.18 5.40 -22.33
CA ASP A 166 7.97 5.10 -23.52
C ASP A 166 8.28 6.37 -24.33
N ILE A 167 9.33 6.28 -25.14
CA ILE A 167 9.85 7.38 -25.96
C ILE A 167 9.38 7.20 -27.40
N GLN A 168 8.71 8.21 -27.95
CA GLN A 168 8.52 8.33 -29.39
C GLN A 168 9.77 8.94 -30.02
N ASP A 169 10.62 8.13 -30.65
CA ASP A 169 11.83 8.58 -31.35
C ASP A 169 11.90 8.00 -32.78
N PRO A 170 11.89 8.81 -33.85
CA PRO A 170 11.58 10.24 -33.85
C PRO A 170 10.08 10.50 -33.65
N MET A 171 9.72 11.68 -33.13
CA MET A 171 8.38 12.23 -33.25
C MET A 171 8.28 13.11 -34.50
N SER A 172 7.07 13.23 -35.04
CA SER A 172 6.70 14.20 -36.07
C SER A 172 5.76 15.24 -35.47
N PHE A 173 5.94 16.51 -35.82
CA PHE A 173 4.98 17.55 -35.47
C PHE A 173 3.60 17.26 -36.09
N GLU A 174 2.56 17.80 -35.47
CA GLU A 174 1.15 17.64 -35.85
C GLU A 174 0.62 16.19 -35.80
N THR A 175 1.46 15.23 -35.36
CA THR A 175 1.09 13.82 -35.15
C THR A 175 0.71 13.60 -33.69
N THR A 176 -0.34 12.80 -33.47
CA THR A 176 -0.81 12.45 -32.12
C THR A 176 -0.20 11.13 -31.67
N TYR A 177 0.47 11.14 -30.52
CA TYR A 177 1.08 9.96 -29.90
C TYR A 177 0.36 9.62 -28.60
N SER A 178 0.21 8.32 -28.30
CA SER A 178 -0.42 7.84 -27.07
C SER A 178 0.67 7.36 -26.11
N PHE A 179 0.68 7.89 -24.89
CA PHE A 179 1.63 7.56 -23.84
C PHE A 179 0.88 7.08 -22.60
N THR A 180 1.35 5.99 -21.98
CA THR A 180 0.91 5.59 -20.65
C THR A 180 2.01 5.96 -19.65
N ALA A 181 1.63 6.70 -18.61
CA ALA A 181 2.50 7.08 -17.50
C ALA A 181 2.78 5.83 -16.64
N ASN A 182 4.05 5.47 -16.39
CA ASN A 182 4.46 4.18 -15.78
C ASN A 182 5.81 4.22 -15.01
N ASN A 183 6.34 5.39 -14.62
CA ASN A 183 7.58 5.55 -13.83
C ASN A 183 8.78 4.67 -14.27
N PHE A 184 9.25 4.86 -15.50
CA PHE A 184 10.23 3.98 -16.14
C PHE A 184 11.65 4.00 -15.53
N GLU A 185 11.96 4.89 -14.59
CA GLU A 185 13.31 5.07 -14.02
C GLU A 185 13.36 4.85 -12.49
N GLY A 186 12.27 4.40 -11.87
CA GLY A 186 12.22 3.88 -10.49
C GLY A 186 12.60 4.85 -9.35
N SER A 187 12.97 6.07 -9.68
CA SER A 187 13.55 7.10 -8.80
C SER A 187 13.00 8.51 -9.08
N ALA A 188 11.91 8.57 -9.86
CA ALA A 188 11.22 9.79 -10.25
C ALA A 188 10.14 10.17 -9.22
N GLN A 189 9.76 11.46 -9.18
CA GLN A 189 8.68 11.92 -8.30
C GLN A 189 7.34 11.25 -8.66
N ALA A 190 6.36 11.24 -7.76
CA ALA A 190 5.13 10.44 -7.86
C ALA A 190 4.10 10.95 -8.91
N GLY A 191 4.51 11.01 -10.18
CA GLY A 191 3.67 11.30 -11.34
C GLY A 191 4.42 12.06 -12.44
N SER A 192 3.89 12.02 -13.66
CA SER A 192 4.34 12.85 -14.77
C SER A 192 3.62 14.19 -14.77
N ASN A 193 4.36 15.30 -14.66
CA ASN A 193 3.81 16.66 -14.67
C ASN A 193 4.29 17.50 -15.87
N THR A 194 5.17 16.96 -16.73
CA THR A 194 5.70 17.60 -17.94
C THR A 194 5.72 16.66 -19.14
N ILE A 195 5.62 17.20 -20.36
CA ILE A 195 6.20 16.52 -21.53
C ILE A 195 7.63 16.98 -21.76
N GLN A 196 8.45 16.08 -22.30
CA GLN A 196 9.84 16.36 -22.63
C GLN A 196 10.10 16.12 -24.12
N ILE A 197 10.69 17.12 -24.78
CA ILE A 197 11.09 17.07 -26.19
C ILE A 197 12.60 17.26 -26.27
N LYS A 198 13.34 16.27 -26.80
CA LYS A 198 14.80 16.35 -27.02
C LYS A 198 15.16 15.99 -28.46
N ALA A 199 16.39 16.25 -28.88
CA ALA A 199 16.94 15.70 -30.12
C ALA A 199 16.90 14.16 -30.12
N THR A 200 16.64 13.56 -31.29
CA THR A 200 16.81 12.12 -31.57
C THR A 200 18.23 11.66 -31.25
N TYR A 201 18.41 10.40 -30.84
CA TYR A 201 19.74 9.87 -30.50
C TYR A 201 20.75 10.09 -31.65
N GLY A 202 21.92 10.64 -31.31
CA GLY A 202 22.98 10.95 -32.28
C GLY A 202 22.77 12.20 -33.14
N SER A 203 21.64 12.91 -32.98
CA SER A 203 21.35 14.17 -33.68
C SER A 203 21.56 15.40 -32.80
N THR A 204 21.73 16.57 -33.42
CA THR A 204 21.70 17.89 -32.75
C THR A 204 20.53 18.71 -33.23
N VAL A 205 20.03 19.60 -32.36
CA VAL A 205 18.97 20.55 -32.68
C VAL A 205 19.38 21.93 -32.14
N ASP A 206 19.47 22.91 -33.03
CA ASP A 206 19.88 24.27 -32.67
C ASP A 206 18.69 25.18 -32.30
N SER A 207 17.49 24.84 -32.77
CA SER A 207 16.25 25.46 -32.30
C SER A 207 15.03 24.53 -32.36
N ILE A 208 14.11 24.74 -31.43
CA ILE A 208 12.77 24.14 -31.35
C ILE A 208 11.77 25.28 -31.18
N HIS A 209 10.82 25.40 -32.09
CA HIS A 209 9.73 26.36 -32.01
C HIS A 209 8.42 25.60 -31.89
N ILE A 210 7.65 25.85 -30.82
CA ILE A 210 6.39 25.15 -30.55
C ILE A 210 5.29 26.20 -30.48
N THR A 211 4.32 26.06 -31.38
CA THR A 211 3.19 26.98 -31.50
C THR A 211 2.05 26.58 -30.58
N LYS A 212 1.89 25.28 -30.33
CA LYS A 212 0.77 24.70 -29.58
C LYS A 212 1.08 23.28 -29.14
N VAL A 213 0.57 22.87 -27.98
CA VAL A 213 0.51 21.46 -27.57
C VAL A 213 -0.90 21.13 -27.13
N VAL A 214 -1.46 20.06 -27.68
CA VAL A 214 -2.75 19.50 -27.26
C VAL A 214 -2.49 18.21 -26.51
N ILE A 215 -3.07 18.08 -25.32
CA ILE A 215 -3.15 16.82 -24.59
C ILE A 215 -4.61 16.40 -24.48
N ALA A 216 -4.87 15.09 -24.60
CA ALA A 216 -6.17 14.52 -24.30
C ALA A 216 -5.99 13.36 -23.32
N VAL A 217 -6.64 13.47 -22.16
CA VAL A 217 -6.61 12.50 -21.05
C VAL A 217 -7.96 11.82 -20.94
N GLU A 218 -8.04 10.60 -20.41
CA GLU A 218 -9.31 9.89 -20.28
C GLU A 218 -10.27 10.63 -19.35
N ALA A 219 -11.54 10.71 -19.75
CA ALA A 219 -12.61 11.38 -19.03
C ALA A 219 -13.25 10.39 -18.06
N ASP A 220 -13.46 10.82 -16.81
CA ASP A 220 -14.36 10.11 -15.89
C ASP A 220 -15.73 9.92 -16.54
N ALA A 221 -16.28 8.70 -16.43
CA ALA A 221 -17.49 8.32 -17.13
C ALA A 221 -18.69 9.19 -16.70
N PRO A 222 -19.37 9.91 -17.62
CA PRO A 222 -20.48 10.76 -17.26
C PRO A 222 -21.70 9.95 -16.81
N VAL A 223 -22.23 10.26 -15.63
CA VAL A 223 -23.47 9.67 -15.10
C VAL A 223 -24.66 10.09 -15.99
N SER A 224 -25.16 9.15 -16.79
CA SER A 224 -26.28 9.40 -17.70
C SER A 224 -27.61 9.52 -16.96
N THR A 225 -28.26 10.69 -17.04
CA THR A 225 -29.62 10.89 -16.53
C THR A 225 -30.68 10.33 -17.51
N PRO A 226 -31.65 9.50 -17.08
CA PRO A 226 -32.68 8.98 -17.96
C PRO A 226 -33.78 10.03 -18.25
N THR A 227 -33.88 10.48 -19.50
CA THR A 227 -35.00 11.32 -19.97
C THR A 227 -36.22 10.47 -20.37
N GLY A 228 -36.97 9.99 -19.36
CA GLY A 228 -38.25 9.27 -19.56
C GLY A 228 -39.39 9.96 -18.80
N LYS A 229 -40.39 10.48 -19.53
CA LYS A 229 -41.51 11.25 -18.96
C LYS A 229 -42.59 10.30 -18.38
N PRO A 230 -42.84 10.27 -17.05
CA PRO A 230 -43.81 9.34 -16.47
C PRO A 230 -45.26 9.80 -16.68
N VAL A 231 -46.17 8.83 -16.86
CA VAL A 231 -47.63 9.04 -16.83
C VAL A 231 -48.10 9.11 -15.37
N ALA A 232 -48.98 10.07 -15.06
CA ALA A 232 -49.41 10.34 -13.69
C ALA A 232 -50.33 9.26 -13.11
N THR A 233 -50.03 8.80 -11.89
CA THR A 233 -51.01 8.23 -10.96
C THR A 233 -50.75 8.81 -9.56
N ASN A 234 -51.81 9.07 -8.81
CA ASN A 234 -51.76 9.89 -7.59
C ASN A 234 -51.41 9.07 -6.35
N ALA A 235 -50.29 9.38 -5.70
CA ALA A 235 -49.98 9.03 -4.31
C ALA A 235 -49.14 10.15 -3.66
N PRO A 236 -49.18 10.36 -2.33
CA PRO A 236 -48.62 11.56 -1.71
C PRO A 236 -47.08 11.59 -1.77
N THR A 237 -46.52 12.63 -2.38
CA THR A 237 -45.06 12.81 -2.50
C THR A 237 -44.45 13.35 -1.22
N VAL A 238 -43.63 12.53 -0.54
CA VAL A 238 -42.50 13.06 0.23
C VAL A 238 -41.39 13.41 -0.77
N LYS A 239 -40.95 14.67 -0.75
CA LYS A 239 -39.99 15.25 -1.68
C LYS A 239 -38.59 14.66 -1.46
N PRO A 240 -37.96 14.00 -2.44
CA PRO A 240 -36.53 13.67 -2.37
C PRO A 240 -35.71 14.97 -2.31
N SER A 241 -34.76 15.05 -1.38
CA SER A 241 -33.81 16.16 -1.34
C SER A 241 -32.88 16.07 -2.54
N GLY A 242 -32.69 17.19 -3.25
CA GLY A 242 -31.70 17.26 -4.33
C GLY A 242 -30.28 17.15 -3.78
N THR A 243 -29.38 16.56 -4.56
CA THR A 243 -27.94 16.57 -4.32
C THR A 243 -27.42 18.01 -4.39
N SER A 244 -27.04 18.57 -3.24
CA SER A 244 -26.42 19.89 -3.14
C SER A 244 -24.99 19.87 -3.67
N ALA A 245 -24.56 21.01 -4.25
CA ALA A 245 -23.17 21.25 -4.57
C ALA A 245 -22.25 21.08 -3.32
N PRO A 246 -20.95 20.76 -3.51
CA PRO A 246 -20.00 20.64 -2.40
C PRO A 246 -20.01 21.91 -1.56
N THR A 247 -20.47 21.78 -0.32
CA THR A 247 -20.64 22.91 0.59
C THR A 247 -19.30 23.19 1.24
N TYR A 248 -18.74 24.38 1.02
CA TYR A 248 -17.57 24.84 1.74
C TYR A 248 -18.02 25.53 3.05
N VAL A 249 -17.41 25.18 4.18
CA VAL A 249 -17.63 25.86 5.46
C VAL A 249 -16.58 26.95 5.62
N SER A 250 -17.03 28.21 5.62
CA SER A 250 -16.20 29.37 5.90
C SER A 250 -16.07 29.60 7.40
N ARG A 251 -14.85 29.81 7.89
CA ARG A 251 -14.56 30.20 9.27
C ARG A 251 -13.40 31.18 9.33
N GLU A 252 -13.38 31.98 10.39
CA GLU A 252 -12.24 32.84 10.74
C GLU A 252 -11.27 32.06 11.62
N LEU A 253 -9.96 32.18 11.36
CA LEU A 253 -8.94 31.53 12.19
C LEU A 253 -8.69 32.33 13.47
N ASP A 254 -8.47 31.63 14.59
CA ASP A 254 -7.97 32.28 15.80
C ASP A 254 -6.48 32.60 15.65
N LEU A 255 -6.15 33.88 15.68
CA LEU A 255 -4.78 34.37 15.54
C LEU A 255 -3.99 34.31 16.87
N SER A 256 -4.62 33.91 17.98
CA SER A 256 -3.97 33.85 19.31
C SER A 256 -2.74 32.94 19.37
N GLY A 257 -2.72 31.88 18.55
CA GLY A 257 -1.61 30.93 18.43
C GLY A 257 -0.55 31.29 17.38
N ALA A 258 -0.58 32.49 16.80
CA ALA A 258 0.37 32.88 15.77
C ALA A 258 1.82 32.99 16.31
N SER A 259 2.78 32.52 15.51
CA SER A 259 4.21 32.53 15.84
C SER A 259 5.06 33.09 14.70
N THR A 260 6.32 33.45 14.95
CA THR A 260 7.25 33.89 13.90
C THR A 260 7.95 32.70 13.24
N VAL A 261 8.07 32.74 11.92
CA VAL A 261 8.76 31.71 11.15
C VAL A 261 10.24 31.67 11.56
N TYR A 262 10.71 30.49 11.97
CA TYR A 262 12.07 30.25 12.47
C TYR A 262 12.46 31.09 13.71
N ASN A 263 11.49 31.50 14.53
CA ASN A 263 11.71 32.40 15.68
C ASN A 263 12.39 33.73 15.31
N ALA A 264 12.22 34.19 14.06
CA ALA A 264 12.86 35.39 13.53
C ALA A 264 11.91 36.59 13.61
N GLY A 265 12.28 37.59 14.42
CA GLY A 265 11.40 38.71 14.80
C GLY A 265 10.41 38.32 15.89
N LYS A 266 9.53 39.27 16.25
CA LYS A 266 8.60 39.16 17.37
C LYS A 266 7.16 39.38 16.90
N VAL A 267 6.26 38.48 17.28
CA VAL A 267 4.81 38.62 17.09
C VAL A 267 4.15 39.06 18.39
N THR A 268 3.15 39.93 18.28
CA THR A 268 2.28 40.39 19.36
C THR A 268 0.83 40.18 18.95
N VAL A 269 0.06 39.49 19.77
CA VAL A 269 -1.41 39.44 19.66
C VAL A 269 -1.95 40.67 20.36
N ASN A 270 -2.66 41.53 19.62
CA ASN A 270 -3.20 42.78 20.12
C ASN A 270 -4.51 42.55 20.89
N SER A 271 -4.95 43.53 21.68
CA SER A 271 -6.19 43.43 22.48
C SER A 271 -7.47 43.28 21.66
N ASP A 272 -7.44 43.61 20.37
CA ASP A 272 -8.52 43.43 19.40
C ASP A 272 -8.45 42.07 18.65
N LYS A 273 -7.53 41.19 19.06
CA LYS A 273 -7.21 39.87 18.46
C LYS A 273 -6.53 39.91 17.09
N THR A 274 -6.18 41.08 16.57
CA THR A 274 -5.27 41.18 15.41
C THR A 274 -3.85 40.79 15.83
N ILE A 275 -2.98 40.45 14.88
CA ILE A 275 -1.56 40.22 15.16
C ILE A 275 -0.67 41.23 14.45
N THR A 276 0.37 41.68 15.14
CA THR A 276 1.45 42.48 14.57
C THR A 276 2.76 41.75 14.83
N ALA A 277 3.48 41.37 13.78
CA ALA A 277 4.86 40.91 13.90
C ALA A 277 5.84 41.93 13.31
N ILE A 278 6.96 42.11 13.99
CA ILE A 278 8.00 43.10 13.65
C ILE A 278 9.40 42.47 13.67
N THR A 279 10.33 43.05 12.93
CA THR A 279 11.77 42.78 13.12
C THR A 279 12.22 43.27 14.50
N GLU A 280 12.95 42.44 15.24
CA GLU A 280 13.50 42.79 16.56
C GLU A 280 15.02 42.53 16.56
N GLY A 281 15.81 43.60 16.74
CA GLY A 281 17.28 43.54 16.67
C GLY A 281 17.81 43.04 15.32
N ASN A 282 18.78 42.14 15.36
CA ASN A 282 19.39 41.56 14.14
C ASN A 282 18.58 40.40 13.53
N ASN A 283 17.56 39.88 14.24
CA ASN A 283 16.71 38.79 13.75
C ASN A 283 15.57 39.36 12.90
N LYS A 284 15.87 39.59 11.61
CA LYS A 284 14.90 40.09 10.63
C LYS A 284 13.71 39.14 10.47
N LEU A 285 12.50 39.70 10.60
CA LEU A 285 11.23 39.00 10.44
C LEU A 285 11.17 38.30 9.08
N GLN A 286 11.04 36.98 9.13
CA GLN A 286 10.89 36.13 7.94
C GLN A 286 9.43 36.02 7.51
N GLY A 287 8.51 35.99 8.48
CA GLY A 287 7.10 35.72 8.26
C GLY A 287 6.40 35.27 9.54
N VAL A 288 5.13 34.96 9.43
CA VAL A 288 4.29 34.39 10.50
C VAL A 288 3.73 33.03 10.11
N LEU A 289 3.52 32.20 11.12
CA LEU A 289 2.80 30.93 11.05
C LEU A 289 1.51 31.10 11.84
N ILE A 290 0.37 30.74 11.26
CA ILE A 290 -0.96 30.91 11.87
C ILE A 290 -1.64 29.53 11.91
N PRO A 291 -1.95 28.97 13.09
CA PRO A 291 -2.64 27.68 13.20
C PRO A 291 -4.02 27.67 12.53
N LEU A 292 -4.40 26.54 11.95
CA LEU A 292 -5.72 26.32 11.34
C LEU A 292 -6.79 25.98 12.37
N GLY A 293 -6.40 25.45 13.54
CA GLY A 293 -7.30 24.89 14.55
C GLY A 293 -7.79 23.46 14.24
N ASP A 294 -7.52 22.94 13.05
CA ASP A 294 -7.71 21.55 12.63
C ASP A 294 -6.58 21.11 11.68
N THR A 295 -6.62 19.85 11.23
CA THR A 295 -5.68 19.30 10.26
C THR A 295 -6.36 19.08 8.90
N LEU A 296 -5.64 19.47 7.84
CA LEU A 296 -5.93 19.16 6.45
C LEU A 296 -5.00 18.04 5.97
N TYR A 297 -5.57 16.95 5.46
CA TYR A 297 -4.83 15.79 4.96
C TYR A 297 -4.61 15.86 3.44
N ALA A 298 -3.76 14.96 2.92
CA ALA A 298 -3.43 14.90 1.51
C ALA A 298 -4.70 14.79 0.63
N GLY A 299 -4.81 15.65 -0.38
CA GLY A 299 -5.98 15.80 -1.26
C GLY A 299 -7.10 16.73 -0.74
N GLU A 300 -7.11 17.14 0.54
CA GLU A 300 -8.12 18.09 1.03
C GLU A 300 -7.84 19.51 0.51
N THR A 301 -8.89 20.22 0.08
CA THR A 301 -8.78 21.59 -0.43
C THR A 301 -9.21 22.64 0.60
N ALA A 302 -8.47 23.75 0.63
CA ALA A 302 -8.76 24.91 1.45
C ALA A 302 -8.60 26.20 0.63
N LYS A 303 -9.58 27.10 0.76
CA LYS A 303 -9.50 28.45 0.20
C LYS A 303 -9.18 29.43 1.32
N VAL A 304 -8.08 30.16 1.21
CA VAL A 304 -7.58 31.06 2.25
C VAL A 304 -7.62 32.50 1.74
N THR A 305 -8.18 33.40 2.55
CA THR A 305 -8.12 34.85 2.36
C THR A 305 -7.48 35.49 3.59
N VAL A 306 -6.41 36.25 3.38
CA VAL A 306 -5.66 36.92 4.44
C VAL A 306 -5.92 38.42 4.34
N TYR A 307 -6.35 39.05 5.44
CA TYR A 307 -6.57 40.49 5.56
C TYR A 307 -5.47 41.09 6.42
N GLY A 308 -4.89 42.20 5.98
CA GLY A 308 -3.74 42.79 6.64
C GLY A 308 -2.88 43.67 5.73
N THR A 309 -1.68 43.98 6.22
CA THR A 309 -0.65 44.74 5.51
C THR A 309 0.74 44.20 5.86
N SER A 310 1.73 44.47 5.00
CA SER A 310 3.14 44.17 5.24
C SER A 310 4.01 45.25 4.62
N THR A 311 5.23 45.44 5.13
CA THR A 311 6.18 46.43 4.57
C THR A 311 6.88 45.99 3.28
N GLY A 312 6.60 44.77 2.81
CA GLY A 312 7.10 44.20 1.56
C GLY A 312 6.26 43.02 1.09
N SER A 313 6.54 42.51 -0.11
CA SER A 313 5.80 41.39 -0.71
C SER A 313 5.90 40.11 0.11
N VAL A 314 4.77 39.41 0.21
CA VAL A 314 4.61 38.17 0.95
C VAL A 314 4.04 37.06 0.08
N ARG A 315 4.23 35.82 0.52
CA ARG A 315 3.78 34.57 -0.11
C ARG A 315 3.09 33.67 0.91
N LEU A 316 2.17 32.83 0.43
CA LEU A 316 1.25 32.03 1.26
C LEU A 316 1.23 30.56 0.83
N TRP A 317 1.21 29.64 1.81
CA TRP A 317 0.99 28.20 1.62
C TRP A 317 0.47 27.53 2.90
N LEU A 318 -0.03 26.29 2.76
CA LEU A 318 -0.41 25.39 3.85
C LEU A 318 0.83 24.73 4.48
N SER A 319 0.87 24.56 5.80
CA SER A 319 2.06 24.10 6.53
C SER A 319 1.75 23.11 7.66
N ASP A 320 2.71 22.25 7.98
CA ASP A 320 2.65 21.27 9.08
C ASP A 320 2.80 21.87 10.49
N GLY A 321 2.87 23.20 10.60
CA GLY A 321 3.07 23.90 11.87
C GLY A 321 4.53 23.96 12.35
N GLN A 322 5.45 23.32 11.63
CA GLN A 322 6.90 23.38 11.85
C GLN A 322 7.60 24.10 10.68
N ALA A 323 6.87 24.99 10.01
CA ALA A 323 7.32 25.76 8.84
C ALA A 323 7.72 24.90 7.62
N LYS A 324 7.23 23.65 7.54
CA LYS A 324 7.36 22.80 6.35
C LYS A 324 6.16 22.95 5.43
N ARG A 325 6.39 22.81 4.14
CA ARG A 325 5.40 23.06 3.09
C ARG A 325 4.46 21.86 2.87
N TRP A 326 3.16 22.16 2.85
CA TRP A 326 2.06 21.23 2.60
C TRP A 326 1.10 21.70 1.49
N SER A 327 1.46 22.73 0.71
CA SER A 327 0.80 23.06 -0.56
C SER A 327 1.79 23.73 -1.51
N ASP A 328 1.37 24.00 -2.75
CA ASP A 328 2.04 25.00 -3.57
C ASP A 328 2.09 26.37 -2.88
N ILE A 329 3.05 27.19 -3.33
CA ILE A 329 3.28 28.53 -2.81
C ILE A 329 2.64 29.54 -3.74
N GLN A 330 1.72 30.34 -3.22
CA GLN A 330 1.31 31.57 -3.87
C GLN A 330 2.38 32.64 -3.62
N ASP A 331 3.19 32.98 -4.62
CA ASP A 331 4.22 34.04 -4.55
C ASP A 331 4.16 34.96 -5.78
N PRO A 332 3.91 36.28 -5.62
CA PRO A 332 3.42 36.93 -4.40
C PRO A 332 1.95 36.58 -4.14
N MET A 333 1.53 36.65 -2.87
CA MET A 333 0.11 36.81 -2.51
C MET A 333 -0.23 38.30 -2.38
N SER A 334 -1.51 38.63 -2.49
CA SER A 334 -2.08 39.94 -2.19
C SER A 334 -3.08 39.79 -1.04
N PHE A 335 -3.11 40.76 -0.13
CA PHE A 335 -4.13 40.80 0.91
C PHE A 335 -5.53 40.94 0.30
N GLU A 336 -6.53 40.45 1.01
CA GLU A 336 -7.96 40.42 0.63
C GLU A 336 -8.29 39.54 -0.58
N THR A 337 -7.29 38.97 -1.26
CA THR A 337 -7.46 37.97 -2.31
C THR A 337 -7.65 36.56 -1.73
N LYS A 338 -8.56 35.79 -2.33
CA LYS A 338 -8.80 34.39 -2.01
C LYS A 338 -7.93 33.47 -2.88
N TYR A 339 -7.14 32.62 -2.25
CA TYR A 339 -6.29 31.61 -2.90
C TYR A 339 -6.80 30.22 -2.57
N SER A 340 -6.72 29.28 -3.53
CA SER A 340 -7.11 27.88 -3.32
C SER A 340 -5.86 27.02 -3.25
N PHE A 341 -5.75 26.22 -2.20
CA PHE A 341 -4.66 25.28 -1.98
C PHE A 341 -5.20 23.86 -1.85
N THR A 342 -4.48 22.89 -2.39
CA THR A 342 -4.66 21.47 -2.07
C THR A 342 -3.58 21.08 -1.09
N ALA A 343 -3.96 20.54 0.07
CA ALA A 343 -3.02 19.98 1.02
C ALA A 343 -2.38 18.73 0.42
N ASN A 344 -1.07 18.69 0.28
CA ASN A 344 -0.27 17.58 -0.22
C ASN A 344 1.10 17.62 0.46
N ASN A 345 1.76 16.49 0.71
CA ASN A 345 3.06 16.52 1.37
C ASN A 345 4.17 16.96 0.39
N PHE A 346 4.58 18.24 0.46
CA PHE A 346 5.56 18.85 -0.45
C PHE A 346 7.00 18.84 0.08
N GLU A 347 7.23 18.41 1.32
CA GLU A 347 8.55 18.24 1.92
C GLU A 347 8.61 16.91 2.68
N SER A 348 9.44 15.96 2.26
CA SER A 348 9.51 14.61 2.83
C SER A 348 9.86 14.52 4.33
N SER A 349 10.24 15.63 4.96
CA SER A 349 10.47 15.76 6.41
C SER A 349 9.30 16.38 7.19
N ALA A 350 8.19 16.74 6.53
CA ALA A 350 7.06 17.40 7.16
C ALA A 350 6.19 16.40 7.96
N GLN A 351 5.56 16.87 9.04
CA GLN A 351 4.61 16.05 9.80
C GLN A 351 3.37 15.71 8.97
N ALA A 352 2.66 14.64 9.33
CA ALA A 352 1.46 14.19 8.61
C ALA A 352 0.28 15.17 8.77
N GLY A 353 0.00 15.93 7.72
CA GLY A 353 -1.11 16.88 7.61
C GLY A 353 -0.68 18.33 7.79
N SER A 354 -1.37 19.24 7.09
CA SER A 354 -1.26 20.68 7.29
C SER A 354 -2.12 21.10 8.49
N ASN A 355 -1.53 21.74 9.49
CA ASN A 355 -2.24 22.27 10.67
C ASN A 355 -2.08 23.80 10.82
N ALA A 356 -1.38 24.47 9.90
CA ALA A 356 -1.14 25.91 9.88
C ALA A 356 -1.17 26.48 8.45
N ILE A 357 -1.27 27.81 8.32
CA ILE A 357 -0.79 28.53 7.15
C ILE A 357 0.51 29.24 7.47
N GLN A 358 1.33 29.47 6.44
CA GLN A 358 2.58 30.20 6.54
C GLN A 358 2.57 31.39 5.58
N ILE A 359 2.76 32.59 6.14
CA ILE A 359 2.88 33.85 5.38
C ILE A 359 4.31 34.34 5.53
N LYS A 360 5.10 34.32 4.46
CA LYS A 360 6.54 34.63 4.48
C LYS A 360 6.90 35.71 3.48
N ALA A 361 8.01 36.41 3.67
CA ALA A 361 8.59 37.27 2.64
C ALA A 361 8.80 36.52 1.31
N THR A 362 8.53 37.18 0.18
CA THR A 362 8.97 36.74 -1.16
C THR A 362 10.49 36.55 -1.18
N TYR A 363 11.00 35.66 -2.02
CA TYR A 363 12.43 35.33 -2.09
C TYR A 363 13.33 36.57 -2.24
N GLY A 364 14.46 36.59 -1.53
CA GLY A 364 15.41 37.72 -1.52
C GLY A 364 14.97 38.97 -0.76
N SER A 365 13.75 39.00 -0.21
CA SER A 365 13.19 40.16 0.51
C SER A 365 13.17 39.94 2.03
N THR A 366 13.04 41.03 2.80
CA THR A 366 12.84 41.00 4.27
C THR A 366 11.67 41.87 4.67
N LEU A 367 10.98 41.52 5.76
CA LEU A 367 9.89 42.32 6.32
C LEU A 367 10.38 43.12 7.53
N ASP A 368 9.96 44.38 7.63
CA ASP A 368 10.13 45.18 8.85
C ASP A 368 8.91 44.96 9.76
N SER A 369 7.71 44.88 9.18
CA SER A 369 6.51 44.39 9.85
C SER A 369 5.51 43.70 8.93
N ILE A 370 4.66 42.87 9.56
CA ILE A 370 3.42 42.33 9.01
C ILE A 370 2.32 42.49 10.07
N HIS A 371 1.15 42.96 9.64
CA HIS A 371 -0.02 43.13 10.49
C HIS A 371 -1.18 42.37 9.86
N ILE A 372 -1.67 41.32 10.53
CA ILE A 372 -2.80 40.51 10.05
C ILE A 372 -4.01 40.83 10.92
N THR A 373 -5.04 41.39 10.29
CA THR A 373 -6.28 41.74 10.98
C THR A 373 -7.24 40.57 11.07
N LYS A 374 -7.21 39.67 10.07
CA LYS A 374 -8.14 38.55 9.94
C LYS A 374 -7.61 37.52 8.93
N VAL A 375 -7.90 36.23 9.17
CA VAL A 375 -7.73 35.18 8.16
C VAL A 375 -9.02 34.38 8.07
N VAL A 376 -9.55 34.24 6.86
CA VAL A 376 -10.70 33.39 6.55
C VAL A 376 -10.21 32.15 5.82
N ILE A 377 -10.65 30.99 6.29
CA ILE A 377 -10.46 29.72 5.58
C ILE A 377 -11.82 29.12 5.21
N GLU A 378 -11.94 28.60 3.99
CA GLU A 378 -13.06 27.82 3.53
C GLU A 378 -12.56 26.41 3.21
N THR A 379 -12.95 25.44 4.04
CA THR A 379 -12.65 24.02 3.81
C THR A 379 -13.90 23.35 3.27
N MET A 380 -13.75 22.21 2.59
CA MET A 380 -14.88 21.34 2.31
C MET A 380 -15.61 21.01 3.63
N ALA A 381 -16.94 21.01 3.62
CA ALA A 381 -17.71 20.49 4.75
C ALA A 381 -17.33 19.03 4.95
N LYS A 382 -16.46 18.77 5.93
CA LYS A 382 -16.29 17.43 6.51
C LYS A 382 -17.71 16.96 6.84
N ALA A 383 -18.09 15.78 6.34
CA ALA A 383 -19.39 15.17 6.66
C ALA A 383 -19.57 15.29 8.17
N PRO A 384 -20.70 15.85 8.64
CA PRO A 384 -20.78 16.41 9.98
C PRO A 384 -20.24 15.40 10.97
N THR A 385 -19.14 15.77 11.64
CA THR A 385 -18.53 14.93 12.67
C THR A 385 -19.68 14.46 13.55
N PRO A 386 -19.88 13.14 13.74
CA PRO A 386 -21.00 12.68 14.55
C PRO A 386 -20.94 13.45 15.85
N SER A 387 -22.04 14.16 16.16
CA SER A 387 -22.20 14.90 17.42
C SER A 387 -21.64 14.04 18.54
N PRO A 388 -20.79 14.57 19.45
CA PRO A 388 -20.04 13.78 20.42
C PRO A 388 -20.93 12.69 20.97
N ALA A 389 -20.57 11.43 20.67
CA ALA A 389 -21.55 10.37 20.38
C ALA A 389 -22.70 10.42 21.40
N PRO A 390 -23.98 10.54 20.98
CA PRO A 390 -25.09 10.41 21.90
C PRO A 390 -24.85 9.10 22.65
N PRO A 391 -24.73 9.15 23.99
CA PRO A 391 -23.87 8.27 24.78
C PRO A 391 -24.03 6.85 24.28
N LYS A 392 -22.95 6.35 23.62
CA LYS A 392 -22.88 5.18 22.72
C LYS A 392 -24.09 4.31 22.99
N PRO A 393 -25.14 4.31 22.13
CA PRO A 393 -26.48 3.89 22.51
C PRO A 393 -26.31 2.60 23.26
N THR A 394 -26.54 2.66 24.58
CA THR A 394 -26.24 1.51 25.41
C THR A 394 -27.12 0.43 24.85
N CYS A 395 -26.51 -0.55 24.17
CA CYS A 395 -26.98 -1.91 24.25
C CYS A 395 -27.16 -2.08 25.75
N THR A 396 -28.43 -2.02 26.17
CA THR A 396 -28.81 -2.12 27.56
C THR A 396 -28.28 -3.49 27.90
N PRO A 397 -27.16 -3.58 28.66
CA PRO A 397 -26.29 -4.74 28.59
C PRO A 397 -27.17 -5.94 28.83
N ILE A 398 -27.22 -6.86 27.85
CA ILE A 398 -28.19 -7.96 27.87
C ILE A 398 -28.01 -8.61 29.23
N PRO A 399 -29.01 -8.61 30.14
CA PRO A 399 -28.73 -8.77 31.57
C PRO A 399 -27.89 -10.01 31.88
N GLY A 400 -26.59 -9.79 32.13
CA GLY A 400 -25.54 -10.83 32.09
C GLY A 400 -24.25 -10.46 31.32
N GLU A 401 -24.28 -9.49 30.38
CA GLU A 401 -23.16 -9.16 29.48
C GLU A 401 -22.23 -8.03 29.95
N GLU A 402 -22.41 -7.47 31.15
CA GLU A 402 -21.56 -6.40 31.70
C GLU A 402 -20.08 -6.80 31.90
N ASN A 403 -19.75 -8.08 31.68
CA ASN A 403 -18.42 -8.67 31.81
C ASN A 403 -17.86 -9.19 30.47
N TYR A 404 -18.20 -8.57 29.34
CA TYR A 404 -17.70 -8.95 28.00
C TYR A 404 -17.13 -7.77 27.22
N LYS A 405 -16.14 -8.05 26.36
CA LYS A 405 -15.51 -7.12 25.43
C LYS A 405 -15.16 -7.82 24.11
N TRP A 406 -14.96 -7.06 23.05
CA TRP A 406 -14.36 -7.60 21.83
C TRP A 406 -12.87 -7.88 22.07
N VAL A 407 -12.40 -9.00 21.53
CA VAL A 407 -10.97 -9.36 21.48
C VAL A 407 -10.68 -9.98 20.12
N THR A 408 -9.69 -9.46 19.39
CA THR A 408 -9.27 -10.02 18.11
C THR A 408 -8.74 -11.44 18.29
N THR A 409 -9.32 -12.42 17.59
CA THR A 409 -8.96 -13.85 17.68
C THR A 409 -8.05 -14.31 16.54
N TRP A 410 -8.03 -13.55 15.45
CA TRP A 410 -7.20 -13.76 14.26
C TRP A 410 -7.03 -12.42 13.57
N GLY A 411 -5.86 -12.16 13.01
CA GLY A 411 -5.59 -11.00 12.16
C GLY A 411 -4.34 -11.23 11.32
N THR A 412 -4.17 -10.38 10.31
CA THR A 412 -3.05 -10.41 9.37
C THR A 412 -2.57 -9.00 9.04
N ALA A 413 -1.26 -8.86 8.88
CA ALA A 413 -0.69 -7.63 8.36
C ALA A 413 -1.10 -7.41 6.89
N GLU A 414 -1.22 -6.15 6.49
CA GLU A 414 -1.73 -5.78 5.17
C GLU A 414 -0.62 -5.36 4.19
N GLU A 415 -0.66 -5.94 2.99
CA GLU A 415 0.22 -5.70 1.85
C GLU A 415 -0.54 -5.19 0.61
N LYS A 416 0.23 -4.72 -0.39
CA LYS A 416 -0.23 -4.33 -1.72
C LYS A 416 -0.04 -5.50 -2.69
N ASN A 417 -1.02 -5.83 -3.51
CA ASN A 417 -0.94 -6.97 -4.43
C ASN A 417 0.12 -6.81 -5.55
N ASP A 418 0.38 -5.58 -5.98
CA ASP A 418 1.11 -5.22 -7.20
C ASP A 418 2.60 -4.92 -7.02
N ILE A 419 3.18 -5.33 -5.88
CA ILE A 419 4.59 -5.08 -5.53
C ILE A 419 5.56 -5.76 -6.53
N THR A 420 5.19 -6.94 -7.02
CA THR A 420 5.70 -7.56 -8.24
C THR A 420 4.53 -8.26 -8.96
N PRO A 421 4.61 -8.52 -10.29
CA PRO A 421 3.53 -9.21 -11.02
C PRO A 421 3.16 -10.59 -10.46
N GLU A 422 4.08 -11.22 -9.74
CA GLU A 422 3.94 -12.53 -9.10
C GLU A 422 3.75 -12.47 -7.57
N ALA A 423 3.69 -11.28 -6.95
CA ALA A 423 3.70 -11.13 -5.49
C ALA A 423 2.48 -11.78 -4.82
N MET A 424 1.30 -11.56 -5.37
CA MET A 424 0.06 -12.28 -5.05
C MET A 424 -0.46 -12.93 -6.33
N ALA A 425 -0.79 -14.24 -6.29
CA ALA A 425 -1.25 -14.92 -7.50
C ALA A 425 -2.57 -14.28 -8.03
N PRO A 426 -2.65 -13.92 -9.32
CA PRO A 426 -3.78 -13.15 -9.84
C PRO A 426 -5.08 -13.96 -9.84
N MET A 427 -6.00 -13.61 -8.94
CA MET A 427 -7.38 -14.08 -8.92
C MET A 427 -8.33 -13.03 -9.51
N THR A 428 -9.26 -13.48 -10.36
CA THR A 428 -10.33 -12.62 -10.89
C THR A 428 -11.41 -12.43 -9.82
N LEU A 429 -11.24 -11.44 -8.94
CA LEU A 429 -12.18 -11.19 -7.83
C LEU A 429 -13.58 -10.85 -8.35
N ASN A 430 -13.68 -9.90 -9.30
CA ASN A 430 -14.96 -9.42 -9.82
C ASN A 430 -15.83 -10.56 -10.40
N GLY A 431 -17.07 -10.66 -9.91
CA GLY A 431 -18.01 -11.70 -10.36
C GLY A 431 -17.65 -13.12 -9.90
N SER A 432 -16.75 -13.27 -8.92
CA SER A 432 -16.40 -14.55 -8.31
C SER A 432 -16.68 -14.57 -6.81
N THR A 433 -16.95 -15.75 -6.28
CA THR A 433 -16.89 -16.04 -4.85
C THR A 433 -15.48 -16.47 -4.50
N ILE A 434 -14.88 -15.83 -3.50
CA ILE A 434 -13.61 -16.19 -2.90
C ILE A 434 -13.89 -16.72 -1.49
N ARG A 435 -13.50 -17.97 -1.22
CA ARG A 435 -13.60 -18.59 0.11
C ARG A 435 -12.21 -18.59 0.74
N GLN A 436 -12.05 -17.75 1.75
CA GLN A 436 -10.81 -17.54 2.49
C GLN A 436 -10.88 -18.29 3.81
N ILE A 437 -9.85 -19.05 4.16
CA ILE A 437 -9.80 -19.78 5.43
C ILE A 437 -8.96 -19.00 6.44
N ILE A 438 -9.51 -18.80 7.63
CA ILE A 438 -8.79 -18.33 8.82
C ILE A 438 -8.87 -19.39 9.92
N ARG A 439 -7.98 -19.31 10.92
CA ARG A 439 -8.02 -20.17 12.11
C ARG A 439 -8.11 -19.29 13.35
N VAL A 440 -9.20 -19.41 14.09
CA VAL A 440 -9.41 -18.64 15.32
C VAL A 440 -8.51 -19.17 16.43
N THR A 441 -8.05 -18.31 17.33
CA THR A 441 -7.16 -18.73 18.43
C THR A 441 -7.86 -18.87 19.77
N THR A 442 -9.09 -18.36 19.90
CA THR A 442 -9.96 -18.43 21.09
C THR A 442 -11.38 -18.91 20.73
N SER A 443 -12.15 -19.31 21.74
CA SER A 443 -13.54 -19.77 21.58
C SER A 443 -14.55 -18.65 21.77
N GLY A 444 -15.72 -18.74 21.14
CA GLY A 444 -16.85 -17.83 21.35
C GLY A 444 -18.07 -18.15 20.49
N ASN A 445 -19.12 -17.33 20.60
CA ASN A 445 -20.41 -17.52 19.93
C ASN A 445 -20.86 -16.35 19.05
N THR A 446 -20.17 -15.22 19.12
CA THR A 446 -20.44 -14.04 18.28
C THR A 446 -19.11 -13.47 17.80
N MET A 447 -19.02 -13.19 16.50
CA MET A 447 -17.83 -12.73 15.79
C MET A 447 -18.15 -11.49 14.96
N LYS A 448 -17.18 -10.60 14.78
CA LYS A 448 -17.21 -9.52 13.77
C LYS A 448 -15.90 -9.53 12.96
N PHE A 449 -15.92 -8.92 11.79
CA PHE A 449 -14.74 -8.81 10.92
C PHE A 449 -14.38 -7.35 10.69
N ARG A 450 -13.08 -7.09 10.56
CA ARG A 450 -12.56 -5.84 10.02
C ARG A 450 -12.09 -6.07 8.58
N LEU A 451 -12.70 -5.34 7.66
CA LEU A 451 -12.50 -5.46 6.21
C LEU A 451 -11.80 -4.21 5.70
N SER A 452 -10.71 -4.38 4.97
CA SER A 452 -9.83 -3.28 4.57
C SER A 452 -9.70 -3.18 3.07
N ASN A 453 -9.68 -1.95 2.58
CA ASN A 453 -9.31 -1.56 1.23
C ASN A 453 -8.27 -0.42 1.30
N GLN A 454 -7.40 -0.44 2.33
CA GLN A 454 -6.45 0.64 2.64
C GLN A 454 -5.54 1.00 1.44
N TYR A 455 -5.13 0.01 0.66
CA TYR A 455 -4.25 0.22 -0.50
C TYR A 455 -4.99 0.28 -1.85
N GLY A 456 -6.31 0.05 -1.85
CA GLY A 456 -7.10 -0.04 -3.08
C GLY A 456 -7.05 1.21 -3.96
N GLY A 457 -7.00 0.99 -5.27
CA GLY A 457 -7.18 2.06 -6.27
C GLY A 457 -8.64 2.50 -6.45
N SER A 458 -9.61 1.65 -6.08
CA SER A 458 -11.05 1.91 -6.19
C SER A 458 -11.84 1.24 -5.07
N ASP A 459 -13.13 1.58 -4.96
CA ASP A 459 -14.07 0.92 -4.06
C ASP A 459 -14.19 -0.59 -4.33
N VAL A 460 -14.43 -1.37 -3.27
CA VAL A 460 -14.70 -2.81 -3.30
C VAL A 460 -16.16 -3.04 -2.98
N THR A 461 -16.93 -3.54 -3.95
CA THR A 461 -18.32 -3.96 -3.76
C THR A 461 -18.37 -5.40 -3.27
N ILE A 462 -18.95 -5.61 -2.09
CA ILE A 462 -19.30 -6.93 -1.57
C ILE A 462 -20.77 -7.18 -1.90
N LYS A 463 -21.06 -8.20 -2.71
CA LYS A 463 -22.42 -8.54 -3.14
C LYS A 463 -23.12 -9.51 -2.20
N SER A 464 -22.34 -10.34 -1.50
CA SER A 464 -22.77 -11.18 -0.38
C SER A 464 -21.51 -11.68 0.32
N MET A 465 -21.56 -11.84 1.64
CA MET A 465 -20.46 -12.39 2.44
C MET A 465 -21.06 -13.31 3.49
N HIS A 466 -20.49 -14.51 3.62
CA HIS A 466 -20.93 -15.54 4.56
C HIS A 466 -19.76 -16.04 5.40
N VAL A 467 -20.06 -16.48 6.61
CA VAL A 467 -19.13 -17.18 7.50
C VAL A 467 -19.68 -18.56 7.85
N ALA A 468 -18.83 -19.58 7.79
CA ALA A 468 -19.16 -20.94 8.18
C ALA A 468 -17.92 -21.66 8.76
N LYS A 469 -18.10 -22.71 9.55
CA LYS A 469 -17.00 -23.60 9.94
C LYS A 469 -16.51 -24.41 8.74
N GLN A 470 -15.20 -24.54 8.58
CA GLN A 470 -14.61 -25.50 7.63
C GLN A 470 -14.72 -26.91 8.22
N VAL A 471 -15.16 -27.90 7.43
CA VAL A 471 -15.29 -29.30 7.89
C VAL A 471 -13.93 -29.96 8.08
N LYS A 472 -12.98 -29.66 7.19
CA LYS A 472 -11.63 -30.23 7.20
C LYS A 472 -10.62 -29.23 6.61
N ALA A 473 -9.49 -29.05 7.27
CA ALA A 473 -8.33 -28.34 6.71
C ALA A 473 -7.91 -28.98 5.38
N ASP A 474 -7.34 -28.19 4.46
CA ASP A 474 -7.03 -28.51 3.05
C ASP A 474 -8.23 -28.69 2.08
N GLU A 475 -9.47 -28.71 2.57
CA GLU A 475 -10.68 -28.81 1.72
C GLU A 475 -11.55 -27.54 1.74
N SER A 476 -12.24 -27.26 0.62
CA SER A 476 -13.15 -26.11 0.51
C SER A 476 -14.48 -26.26 1.26
N THR A 477 -14.72 -27.44 1.85
CA THR A 477 -16.00 -27.87 2.40
C THR A 477 -16.36 -27.14 3.69
N ILE A 478 -17.55 -26.56 3.74
CA ILE A 478 -18.12 -25.89 4.92
C ILE A 478 -19.23 -26.71 5.58
N ASP A 479 -19.38 -26.57 6.89
CA ASP A 479 -20.55 -27.04 7.62
C ASP A 479 -21.70 -26.06 7.37
N THR A 480 -22.60 -26.43 6.46
CA THR A 480 -23.76 -25.62 6.06
C THR A 480 -24.76 -25.38 7.20
N SER A 481 -24.69 -26.12 8.32
CA SER A 481 -25.49 -25.80 9.51
C SER A 481 -24.97 -24.59 10.28
N THR A 482 -23.76 -24.11 9.96
CA THR A 482 -23.12 -22.92 10.53
C THR A 482 -23.05 -21.73 9.55
N ASP A 483 -23.53 -21.90 8.31
CA ASP A 483 -23.51 -20.87 7.27
C ASP A 483 -24.38 -19.67 7.67
N THR A 484 -23.73 -18.53 7.91
CA THR A 484 -24.37 -17.31 8.42
C THR A 484 -23.98 -16.11 7.57
N VAL A 485 -24.98 -15.32 7.17
CA VAL A 485 -24.79 -14.07 6.42
C VAL A 485 -24.04 -13.05 7.28
N VAL A 486 -23.08 -12.36 6.67
CA VAL A 486 -22.35 -11.23 7.25
C VAL A 486 -22.90 -9.94 6.63
N THR A 487 -23.28 -8.97 7.47
CA THR A 487 -23.88 -7.71 7.02
C THR A 487 -23.08 -6.50 7.49
N VAL A 488 -23.36 -5.33 6.89
CA VAL A 488 -22.90 -4.02 7.36
C VAL A 488 -24.11 -3.08 7.46
N ASN A 489 -24.41 -2.57 8.65
CA ASN A 489 -25.63 -1.79 8.95
C ASN A 489 -26.93 -2.51 8.54
N GLY A 490 -26.96 -3.84 8.67
CA GLY A 490 -28.08 -4.70 8.28
C GLY A 490 -28.20 -4.99 6.78
N SER A 491 -27.23 -4.56 5.96
CA SER A 491 -27.21 -4.82 4.51
C SER A 491 -26.23 -5.96 4.17
N GLU A 492 -26.68 -6.94 3.38
CA GLU A 492 -25.85 -8.02 2.82
C GLU A 492 -24.98 -7.54 1.65
N GLU A 493 -25.47 -6.61 0.83
CA GLU A 493 -24.67 -5.90 -0.17
C GLU A 493 -24.11 -4.60 0.45
N PHE A 494 -22.80 -4.42 0.40
CA PHE A 494 -22.12 -3.25 0.96
C PHE A 494 -20.82 -2.94 0.21
N VAL A 495 -20.17 -1.82 0.57
CA VAL A 495 -18.94 -1.34 -0.08
C VAL A 495 -17.87 -1.10 0.98
N ILE A 496 -16.63 -1.55 0.70
CA ILE A 496 -15.42 -1.11 1.40
C ILE A 496 -14.83 0.05 0.57
N PRO A 497 -14.95 1.32 1.01
CA PRO A 497 -14.52 2.45 0.18
C PRO A 497 -13.00 2.47 -0.03
N ARG A 498 -12.55 3.09 -1.11
CA ARG A 498 -11.13 3.27 -1.44
C ARG A 498 -10.35 3.86 -0.25
N GLY A 499 -9.27 3.21 0.16
CA GLY A 499 -8.40 3.70 1.22
C GLY A 499 -9.06 3.71 2.60
N LYS A 500 -10.07 2.86 2.83
CA LYS A 500 -10.81 2.75 4.09
C LYS A 500 -10.82 1.32 4.62
N VAL A 501 -11.04 1.25 5.92
CA VAL A 501 -11.32 0.04 6.69
C VAL A 501 -12.74 0.17 7.24
N ILE A 502 -13.51 -0.91 7.22
CA ILE A 502 -14.86 -0.99 7.78
C ILE A 502 -14.98 -2.17 8.74
N GLU A 503 -15.96 -2.11 9.63
CA GLU A 503 -16.33 -3.20 10.55
C GLU A 503 -17.68 -3.79 10.12
N THR A 504 -17.83 -5.10 10.22
CA THR A 504 -19.11 -5.79 9.97
C THR A 504 -20.02 -5.73 11.19
N ASP A 505 -21.32 -5.93 10.97
CA ASP A 505 -22.23 -6.21 12.07
C ASP A 505 -21.79 -7.52 12.78
N PRO A 506 -22.10 -7.69 14.09
CA PRO A 506 -21.85 -8.93 14.80
C PRO A 506 -22.66 -10.11 14.25
N VAL A 507 -21.99 -11.24 14.03
CA VAL A 507 -22.54 -12.48 13.47
C VAL A 507 -22.50 -13.59 14.52
N ASN A 508 -23.62 -14.27 14.71
CA ASN A 508 -23.72 -15.38 15.65
C ASN A 508 -23.20 -16.68 15.03
N ILE A 509 -21.97 -17.06 15.37
CA ILE A 509 -21.34 -18.32 14.97
C ILE A 509 -20.57 -18.90 16.16
N SER A 510 -20.88 -20.15 16.52
CA SER A 510 -20.20 -20.85 17.62
C SER A 510 -18.92 -21.51 17.15
N VAL A 511 -17.80 -21.06 17.68
CA VAL A 511 -16.45 -21.52 17.35
C VAL A 511 -15.70 -21.92 18.63
N ASN A 512 -15.00 -23.03 18.57
CA ASN A 512 -14.00 -23.40 19.56
C ASN A 512 -12.66 -22.77 19.16
N ALA A 513 -11.80 -22.55 20.14
CA ALA A 513 -10.42 -22.18 19.89
C ALA A 513 -9.76 -23.19 18.93
N LEU A 514 -9.01 -22.67 17.95
CA LEU A 514 -8.36 -23.46 16.92
C LEU A 514 -9.33 -24.14 15.91
N ASP A 515 -10.59 -23.75 15.85
CA ASP A 515 -11.45 -24.06 14.69
C ASP A 515 -10.96 -23.30 13.44
N ASN A 516 -11.16 -23.92 12.26
CA ASN A 516 -11.01 -23.26 10.98
C ASN A 516 -12.35 -22.68 10.51
N ILE A 517 -12.33 -21.43 10.06
CA ILE A 517 -13.51 -20.67 9.63
C ILE A 517 -13.33 -20.25 8.17
N ALA A 518 -14.33 -20.54 7.36
CA ALA A 518 -14.42 -20.17 5.96
C ALA A 518 -15.23 -18.88 5.81
N ILE A 519 -14.59 -17.86 5.24
CA ILE A 519 -15.18 -16.57 4.91
C ILE A 519 -15.41 -16.56 3.41
N SER A 520 -16.66 -16.66 2.98
CA SER A 520 -17.05 -16.80 1.57
C SER A 520 -17.64 -15.49 1.06
N THR A 521 -16.91 -14.80 0.20
CA THR A 521 -17.24 -13.44 -0.24
C THR A 521 -17.49 -13.42 -1.75
N TYR A 522 -18.70 -13.08 -2.17
CA TYR A 522 -19.04 -12.83 -3.57
C TYR A 522 -18.77 -11.36 -3.91
N TYR A 523 -17.77 -11.12 -4.76
CA TYR A 523 -17.31 -9.78 -5.10
C TYR A 523 -18.00 -9.20 -6.34
N GLY A 524 -18.36 -7.92 -6.25
CA GLY A 524 -18.85 -7.10 -7.35
C GLY A 524 -17.70 -6.39 -8.08
N SER A 525 -17.72 -5.06 -8.12
CA SER A 525 -16.59 -4.27 -8.62
C SER A 525 -15.48 -4.22 -7.56
N CYS A 526 -14.25 -4.59 -7.92
CA CYS A 526 -13.04 -4.45 -7.10
C CYS A 526 -11.91 -3.84 -7.96
N PRO A 527 -10.89 -3.23 -7.33
CA PRO A 527 -9.69 -2.84 -8.04
C PRO A 527 -8.96 -4.07 -8.64
N SER A 528 -8.38 -3.89 -9.82
CA SER A 528 -7.57 -4.92 -10.52
C SER A 528 -6.07 -4.83 -10.24
N THR A 529 -5.62 -3.72 -9.64
CA THR A 529 -4.26 -3.42 -9.20
C THR A 529 -4.33 -2.81 -7.80
N SER A 530 -3.23 -2.81 -7.05
CA SER A 530 -3.17 -2.30 -5.68
C SER A 530 -4.24 -2.91 -4.74
N VAL A 531 -4.65 -4.15 -5.01
CA VAL A 531 -5.57 -4.91 -4.14
C VAL A 531 -4.95 -5.02 -2.74
N THR A 532 -5.74 -4.72 -1.71
CA THR A 532 -5.33 -4.91 -0.31
C THR A 532 -5.47 -6.38 0.07
N GLY A 533 -4.46 -6.95 0.71
CA GLY A 533 -4.47 -8.35 1.12
C GLY A 533 -3.17 -8.77 1.80
N HIS A 534 -2.98 -10.06 2.04
CA HIS A 534 -1.74 -10.61 2.57
C HIS A 534 -1.24 -11.72 1.66
N ARG A 535 0.02 -11.65 1.21
CA ARG A 535 0.44 -12.49 0.08
C ARG A 535 0.68 -13.95 0.43
N GLY A 536 1.03 -14.21 1.70
CA GLY A 536 1.04 -15.55 2.26
C GLY A 536 0.04 -15.69 3.41
N ALA A 537 -1.18 -16.12 3.10
CA ALA A 537 -2.15 -16.60 4.09
C ALA A 537 -1.61 -17.79 4.92
N ARG A 538 -0.72 -18.59 4.31
CA ARG A 538 -0.31 -19.94 4.78
C ARG A 538 -1.52 -20.90 4.93
N ALA A 539 -2.66 -20.50 4.39
CA ALA A 539 -3.91 -21.22 4.27
C ALA A 539 -4.40 -21.13 2.81
N THR A 540 -5.20 -22.09 2.37
CA THR A 540 -5.73 -22.13 1.00
C THR A 540 -6.94 -21.21 0.87
N THR A 541 -6.86 -20.28 -0.08
CA THR A 541 -7.98 -19.46 -0.56
C THR A 541 -8.51 -20.07 -1.86
N TYR A 542 -9.82 -20.30 -1.94
CA TYR A 542 -10.50 -20.95 -3.07
C TYR A 542 -11.34 -19.94 -3.88
N GLN A 543 -11.38 -20.07 -5.20
CA GLN A 543 -12.20 -19.23 -6.10
C GLN A 543 -13.17 -20.07 -6.93
N MET A 544 -14.44 -19.64 -7.01
CA MET A 544 -15.40 -20.06 -8.05
C MET A 544 -16.12 -18.86 -8.68
N THR A 545 -16.46 -18.95 -9.97
CA THR A 545 -17.21 -17.90 -10.68
C THR A 545 -18.70 -17.88 -10.28
N GLY A 546 -19.29 -16.69 -10.15
CA GLY A 546 -20.66 -16.49 -9.70
C GLY A 546 -20.83 -16.51 -8.18
N ASN A 547 -22.07 -16.28 -7.72
CA ASN A 547 -22.41 -16.34 -6.30
C ASN A 547 -22.49 -17.81 -5.83
N ASN A 548 -21.60 -18.18 -4.91
CA ASN A 548 -21.45 -19.53 -4.37
C ASN A 548 -21.17 -19.48 -2.85
N VAL A 549 -21.55 -18.41 -2.16
CA VAL A 549 -21.19 -18.17 -0.74
C VAL A 549 -21.59 -19.35 0.16
N SER A 550 -22.82 -19.84 0.04
CA SER A 550 -23.38 -21.00 0.76
C SER A 550 -23.07 -22.37 0.12
N THR A 551 -22.31 -22.44 -0.97
CA THR A 551 -22.05 -23.74 -1.63
C THR A 551 -21.19 -24.61 -0.72
N GLU A 552 -21.74 -25.74 -0.24
CA GLU A 552 -21.10 -26.64 0.73
C GLU A 552 -19.65 -26.98 0.36
N THR A 553 -19.45 -27.65 -0.78
CA THR A 553 -18.14 -28.01 -1.31
C THR A 553 -17.96 -27.38 -2.68
N PHE A 554 -16.86 -26.65 -2.88
CA PHE A 554 -16.54 -26.07 -4.19
C PHE A 554 -16.08 -27.17 -5.15
N THR A 555 -16.45 -27.07 -6.43
CA THR A 555 -15.99 -27.97 -7.51
C THR A 555 -15.44 -27.16 -8.68
N ASN A 556 -14.40 -27.65 -9.35
CA ASN A 556 -13.72 -26.93 -10.44
C ASN A 556 -13.19 -25.53 -10.04
N TYR A 557 -12.77 -25.38 -8.78
CA TYR A 557 -12.24 -24.13 -8.23
C TYR A 557 -10.79 -23.87 -8.64
N LYS A 558 -10.34 -22.61 -8.47
CA LYS A 558 -8.91 -22.23 -8.44
C LYS A 558 -8.47 -22.00 -7.00
N THR A 559 -7.15 -22.02 -6.76
CA THR A 559 -6.57 -21.77 -5.43
C THR A 559 -5.44 -20.75 -5.47
N THR A 560 -5.26 -20.03 -4.35
CA THR A 560 -4.06 -19.26 -4.02
C THR A 560 -3.78 -19.41 -2.52
N THR A 561 -2.62 -18.96 -2.06
CA THR A 561 -2.23 -18.92 -0.65
C THR A 561 -2.19 -17.49 -0.13
N SER A 562 -3.17 -16.66 -0.49
CA SER A 562 -3.22 -15.23 -0.19
C SER A 562 -4.61 -14.84 0.33
N TRP A 563 -4.65 -13.87 1.25
CA TRP A 563 -5.89 -13.24 1.71
C TRP A 563 -6.15 -11.92 0.97
N PHE A 564 -7.42 -11.52 0.85
CA PHE A 564 -7.88 -10.34 0.14
C PHE A 564 -8.91 -9.58 0.99
N PHE A 565 -8.65 -8.29 1.22
CA PHE A 565 -9.53 -7.36 1.95
C PHE A 565 -9.97 -7.80 3.36
N LEU A 566 -9.27 -8.75 3.99
CA LEU A 566 -9.46 -9.15 5.40
C LEU A 566 -8.30 -8.58 6.23
N ALA A 567 -8.60 -7.80 7.26
CA ALA A 567 -7.62 -7.35 8.24
C ALA A 567 -7.64 -8.25 9.49
N ASP A 568 -8.82 -8.42 10.11
CA ASP A 568 -8.97 -9.25 11.31
C ASP A 568 -10.39 -9.79 11.55
N ALA A 569 -10.49 -10.64 12.57
CA ALA A 569 -11.73 -11.16 13.13
C ALA A 569 -11.68 -11.09 14.67
N ALA A 570 -12.70 -10.51 15.29
CA ALA A 570 -12.82 -10.39 16.75
C ALA A 570 -14.00 -11.19 17.29
N ILE A 571 -13.84 -11.75 18.49
CA ILE A 571 -14.85 -12.53 19.22
C ILE A 571 -15.34 -11.75 20.44
N TRP A 572 -16.65 -11.79 20.68
CA TRP A 572 -17.26 -11.27 21.90
C TRP A 572 -16.87 -12.19 23.07
N SER A 573 -15.95 -11.73 23.90
CA SER A 573 -15.18 -12.55 24.84
C SER A 573 -15.36 -12.05 26.28
N PRO A 574 -15.21 -12.90 27.31
CA PRO A 574 -15.22 -12.47 28.70
C PRO A 574 -14.17 -11.37 28.97
N GLN A 575 -14.43 -10.50 29.95
CA GLN A 575 -13.64 -9.29 30.23
C GLN A 575 -12.13 -9.55 30.47
N ASN A 576 -11.79 -10.74 30.96
CA ASN A 576 -10.40 -11.19 31.20
C ASN A 576 -9.71 -11.83 29.98
N ALA A 577 -10.38 -11.87 28.82
CA ALA A 577 -9.76 -12.25 27.55
C ALA A 577 -8.88 -11.13 27.00
N ARG A 578 -7.85 -11.49 26.22
CA ARG A 578 -6.76 -10.59 25.83
C ARG A 578 -6.18 -11.04 24.50
N ALA A 579 -5.56 -10.15 23.75
CA ALA A 579 -4.78 -10.52 22.58
C ALA A 579 -3.27 -10.25 22.76
N VAL A 580 -2.46 -11.11 22.13
CA VAL A 580 -1.03 -10.87 21.88
C VAL A 580 -0.79 -10.68 20.39
N VAL A 581 -0.25 -9.50 20.02
CA VAL A 581 0.22 -9.21 18.66
C VAL A 581 1.64 -9.71 18.48
N CYS A 582 1.85 -10.58 17.51
CA CYS A 582 3.17 -11.05 17.10
C CYS A 582 3.63 -10.23 15.89
N PHE A 583 4.46 -9.21 16.12
CA PHE A 583 4.91 -8.27 15.09
C PHE A 583 6.27 -8.66 14.53
N GLY A 584 6.42 -8.71 13.20
CA GLY A 584 7.70 -9.13 12.62
C GLY A 584 7.81 -9.23 11.11
N ASP A 585 8.85 -9.97 10.70
CA ASP A 585 9.19 -10.27 9.30
C ASP A 585 8.76 -11.70 8.90
N SER A 586 9.41 -12.29 7.88
CA SER A 586 9.14 -13.65 7.36
C SER A 586 9.21 -14.74 8.43
N ILE A 587 9.99 -14.54 9.49
CA ILE A 587 10.08 -15.52 10.58
C ILE A 587 8.78 -15.55 11.40
N THR A 588 8.17 -14.38 11.63
CA THR A 588 6.88 -14.22 12.33
C THR A 588 5.71 -14.60 11.45
N ASP A 589 5.75 -14.17 10.19
CA ASP A 589 4.79 -14.49 9.13
C ASP A 589 4.69 -16.01 8.87
N GLY A 590 5.77 -16.74 9.12
CA GLY A 590 5.82 -18.20 9.06
C GLY A 590 6.22 -18.74 7.69
N TYR A 591 7.23 -18.12 7.06
CA TYR A 591 7.76 -18.54 5.77
C TYR A 591 8.12 -20.05 5.75
N GLY A 592 7.70 -20.74 4.69
CA GLY A 592 8.02 -22.16 4.50
C GLY A 592 7.09 -23.15 5.19
N THR A 593 6.01 -22.69 5.83
CA THR A 593 4.93 -23.58 6.29
C THR A 593 3.86 -23.84 5.21
N ASP A 594 3.99 -23.21 4.05
CA ASP A 594 2.97 -23.11 2.99
C ASP A 594 3.45 -23.56 1.60
N ALA A 595 4.73 -23.36 1.28
CA ALA A 595 5.33 -23.97 0.11
C ALA A 595 5.45 -25.49 0.28
N GLY A 596 5.42 -26.25 -0.82
CA GLY A 596 5.77 -27.68 -0.84
C GLY A 596 7.22 -28.02 -0.44
N TYR A 597 7.97 -27.00 0.01
CA TYR A 597 9.28 -27.10 0.62
C TYR A 597 9.21 -28.04 1.83
N LEU A 598 10.16 -28.97 1.93
CA LEU A 598 10.22 -30.00 2.98
C LEU A 598 8.93 -30.85 3.14
N GLY A 599 8.07 -30.88 2.13
CA GLY A 599 6.79 -31.59 2.18
C GLY A 599 5.72 -30.94 3.06
N LYS A 600 5.93 -29.70 3.51
CA LYS A 600 4.87 -28.88 4.15
C LYS A 600 3.80 -28.53 3.11
N LYS A 601 2.66 -28.06 3.59
CA LYS A 601 1.50 -27.65 2.79
C LYS A 601 0.82 -26.44 3.44
N PRO A 602 0.09 -25.63 2.68
CA PRO A 602 -0.89 -24.70 3.25
C PRO A 602 -1.84 -25.45 4.20
N ASP A 603 -2.49 -24.72 5.10
CA ASP A 603 -3.44 -25.26 6.07
C ASP A 603 -2.82 -26.22 7.11
N SER A 604 -1.49 -26.25 7.22
CA SER A 604 -0.76 -27.05 8.22
C SER A 604 -0.79 -26.43 9.63
N TYR A 605 -0.93 -25.10 9.74
CA TYR A 605 -0.88 -24.34 10.98
C TYR A 605 0.34 -24.70 11.85
N THR A 606 1.53 -24.69 11.24
CA THR A 606 2.82 -24.99 11.88
C THR A 606 3.74 -23.79 12.04
N ARG A 607 3.21 -22.56 12.00
CA ARG A 607 3.97 -21.33 12.33
C ARG A 607 4.17 -21.30 13.85
N TRP A 608 5.18 -20.58 14.36
CA TRP A 608 5.40 -20.53 15.81
C TRP A 608 4.21 -19.90 16.54
N GLY A 609 3.51 -18.93 15.92
CA GLY A 609 2.25 -18.38 16.43
C GLY A 609 1.13 -19.42 16.56
N ASP A 610 1.02 -20.38 15.63
CA ASP A 610 0.02 -21.46 15.72
C ASP A 610 0.33 -22.44 16.86
N TYR A 611 1.61 -22.80 17.03
CA TYR A 611 2.06 -23.62 18.18
C TYR A 611 1.89 -22.87 19.50
N PHE A 612 2.14 -21.56 19.53
CA PHE A 612 1.95 -20.72 20.71
C PHE A 612 0.47 -20.63 21.09
N ALA A 613 -0.43 -20.42 20.13
CA ALA A 613 -1.87 -20.49 20.36
C ALA A 613 -2.30 -21.86 20.93
N ARG A 614 -1.79 -22.98 20.37
CA ARG A 614 -2.01 -24.33 20.94
C ARG A 614 -1.58 -24.42 22.40
N ARG A 615 -0.41 -23.88 22.77
CA ARG A 615 0.11 -23.89 24.15
C ARG A 615 -0.72 -23.01 25.10
N LEU A 616 -1.13 -21.82 24.66
CA LEU A 616 -1.99 -20.92 25.44
C LEU A 616 -3.35 -21.57 25.76
N GLN A 617 -3.99 -22.19 24.76
CA GLN A 617 -5.28 -22.86 24.88
C GLN A 617 -5.23 -24.15 25.74
N ALA A 618 -4.06 -24.81 25.78
CA ALA A 618 -3.84 -25.98 26.63
C ALA A 618 -3.57 -25.64 28.12
N ASN A 619 -3.45 -24.36 28.49
CA ASN A 619 -3.20 -23.92 29.87
C ASN A 619 -4.37 -23.06 30.37
N ASP A 620 -5.00 -23.51 31.47
CA ASP A 620 -6.17 -22.85 32.08
C ASP A 620 -5.97 -21.37 32.45
N ALA A 621 -4.73 -20.96 32.78
CA ALA A 621 -4.42 -19.57 33.14
C ALA A 621 -4.31 -18.65 31.91
N THR A 622 -4.11 -19.22 30.71
CA THR A 622 -3.84 -18.46 29.48
C THR A 622 -4.80 -18.75 28.32
N LYS A 623 -5.75 -19.68 28.45
CA LYS A 623 -6.72 -20.03 27.39
C LYS A 623 -7.65 -18.91 26.95
N ASN A 624 -7.68 -17.78 27.67
CA ASN A 624 -8.41 -16.58 27.25
C ASN A 624 -7.51 -15.60 26.46
N VAL A 625 -6.27 -15.97 26.14
CA VAL A 625 -5.34 -15.17 25.33
C VAL A 625 -5.36 -15.66 23.88
N SER A 626 -5.71 -14.75 22.95
CA SER A 626 -5.64 -14.95 21.50
C SER A 626 -4.29 -14.52 20.92
N VAL A 627 -3.92 -15.07 19.77
CA VAL A 627 -2.67 -14.75 19.05
C VAL A 627 -3.00 -14.13 17.70
N ILE A 628 -2.40 -12.97 17.42
CA ILE A 628 -2.53 -12.23 16.16
C ILE A 628 -1.17 -12.25 15.47
N ASN A 629 -1.13 -12.47 14.15
CA ASN A 629 0.13 -12.54 13.39
C ASN A 629 0.27 -11.34 12.45
N GLU A 630 1.16 -10.43 12.82
CA GLU A 630 1.50 -9.20 12.09
C GLU A 630 2.87 -9.30 11.41
N GLY A 631 3.26 -10.52 11.04
CA GLY A 631 4.43 -10.81 10.25
C GLY A 631 4.23 -10.47 8.77
N ILE A 632 5.24 -9.88 8.13
CA ILE A 632 5.27 -9.74 6.66
C ILE A 632 6.59 -10.26 6.11
N GLY A 633 6.51 -11.22 5.20
CA GLY A 633 7.66 -11.76 4.48
C GLY A 633 8.50 -10.67 3.81
N SER A 634 9.82 -10.74 3.97
CA SER A 634 10.77 -9.76 3.42
C SER A 634 10.62 -8.31 3.92
N ASN A 635 9.72 -8.03 4.87
CA ASN A 635 9.55 -6.68 5.41
C ASN A 635 10.72 -6.28 6.30
N SER A 636 10.96 -4.98 6.44
CA SER A 636 12.05 -4.43 7.25
C SER A 636 11.53 -3.24 8.07
N ILE A 637 12.20 -2.90 9.15
CA ILE A 637 11.81 -1.79 10.04
C ILE A 637 12.00 -0.45 9.34
N LEU A 638 13.05 -0.30 8.52
CA LEU A 638 13.38 0.98 7.87
C LEU A 638 12.98 1.07 6.39
N GLY A 639 12.77 -0.05 5.70
CA GLY A 639 12.52 -0.11 4.26
C GLY A 639 11.11 -0.58 3.92
N SER A 640 10.46 0.11 2.97
CA SER A 640 9.09 -0.11 2.52
C SER A 640 8.96 -1.17 1.42
N TYR A 641 9.73 -2.26 1.54
CA TYR A 641 9.50 -3.49 0.79
C TYR A 641 8.98 -4.54 1.79
N PRO A 642 8.08 -5.45 1.40
CA PRO A 642 7.29 -5.41 0.18
C PRO A 642 6.23 -4.28 0.26
N THR A 643 5.64 -4.06 1.44
CA THR A 643 4.74 -2.94 1.75
C THR A 643 5.41 -1.94 2.71
N ASP A 644 4.64 -1.01 3.27
CA ASP A 644 5.06 0.00 4.25
C ASP A 644 6.01 -0.57 5.32
N ALA A 645 7.00 0.23 5.72
CA ALA A 645 8.07 -0.26 6.61
C ALA A 645 7.53 -0.55 8.02
N GLY A 646 8.19 -1.45 8.75
CA GLY A 646 7.80 -1.87 10.09
C GLY A 646 7.51 -0.70 11.05
N LYS A 647 8.38 0.32 11.07
CA LYS A 647 8.19 1.53 11.88
C LYS A 647 6.93 2.34 11.51
N ASP A 648 6.51 2.29 10.25
CA ASP A 648 5.41 3.09 9.70
C ASP A 648 4.06 2.37 9.87
N ARG A 649 4.05 1.03 9.80
CA ARG A 649 2.84 0.20 10.01
C ARG A 649 2.55 -0.18 11.47
N PHE A 650 3.56 -0.16 12.36
CA PHE A 650 3.44 -0.69 13.73
C PHE A 650 2.24 -0.16 14.54
N ALA A 651 1.90 1.13 14.42
CA ALA A 651 0.78 1.70 15.16
C ALA A 651 -0.58 1.12 14.71
N ARG A 652 -0.76 0.94 13.39
CA ARG A 652 -1.96 0.32 12.79
C ARG A 652 -2.07 -1.13 13.22
N ASP A 653 -0.99 -1.88 13.00
CA ASP A 653 -0.90 -3.33 13.21
C ASP A 653 -0.90 -3.73 14.70
N LEU A 654 -0.76 -2.77 15.61
CA LEU A 654 -0.88 -2.99 17.05
C LEU A 654 -2.21 -2.49 17.63
N LEU A 655 -2.60 -1.25 17.33
CA LEU A 655 -3.63 -0.53 18.10
C LEU A 655 -5.03 -0.61 17.49
N GLU A 656 -5.16 -1.05 16.25
CA GLU A 656 -6.48 -1.21 15.61
C GLU A 656 -7.12 -2.59 15.86
N HIS A 657 -6.42 -3.46 16.60
CA HIS A 657 -6.93 -4.75 17.08
C HIS A 657 -7.65 -4.62 18.42
N ASP A 658 -8.77 -5.32 18.57
CA ASP A 658 -9.54 -5.34 19.81
C ASP A 658 -8.83 -6.12 20.91
N GLY A 659 -8.76 -5.54 22.12
CA GLY A 659 -8.36 -6.25 23.34
C GLY A 659 -6.87 -6.63 23.45
N VAL A 660 -5.98 -5.98 22.70
CA VAL A 660 -4.53 -6.19 22.81
C VAL A 660 -4.01 -5.73 24.17
N GLU A 661 -3.34 -6.65 24.87
CA GLU A 661 -2.64 -6.36 26.15
C GLU A 661 -1.15 -6.77 26.10
N TYR A 662 -0.73 -7.49 25.05
CA TYR A 662 0.66 -7.91 24.85
C TYR A 662 1.14 -7.70 23.40
N CYS A 663 2.42 -7.42 23.22
CA CYS A 663 3.12 -7.40 21.94
C CYS A 663 4.40 -8.22 22.04
N ILE A 664 4.68 -9.05 21.03
CA ILE A 664 5.97 -9.74 20.82
C ILE A 664 6.60 -9.15 19.57
N ILE A 665 7.80 -8.56 19.71
CA ILE A 665 8.58 -8.04 18.59
C ILE A 665 9.68 -9.05 18.25
N LEU A 666 9.50 -9.79 17.15
CA LEU A 666 10.56 -10.58 16.50
C LEU A 666 10.73 -10.01 15.08
N PHE A 667 11.62 -9.04 14.95
CA PHE A 667 11.77 -8.28 13.71
C PHE A 667 13.20 -7.75 13.58
N GLY A 668 13.66 -7.61 12.34
CA GLY A 668 14.80 -6.78 11.98
C GLY A 668 15.86 -7.50 11.18
N VAL A 669 15.70 -8.80 10.88
CA VAL A 669 16.76 -9.55 10.18
C VAL A 669 16.96 -9.07 8.73
N ASN A 670 15.88 -8.63 8.07
CA ASN A 670 15.93 -8.06 6.71
C ASN A 670 16.61 -6.67 6.67
N ASP A 671 16.76 -5.99 7.81
CA ASP A 671 17.57 -4.78 7.91
C ASP A 671 19.08 -5.08 7.94
N LEU A 672 19.46 -6.35 8.07
CA LEU A 672 20.84 -6.82 8.26
C LEU A 672 21.39 -7.61 7.06
N ASP A 673 20.87 -7.44 5.84
CA ASP A 673 21.48 -8.03 4.63
C ASP A 673 22.85 -7.36 4.33
N LYS A 674 23.93 -8.14 4.50
CA LYS A 674 25.32 -7.82 4.10
C LYS A 674 25.81 -6.43 4.50
N LEU A 675 25.58 -6.02 5.74
CA LEU A 675 26.01 -4.71 6.22
C LEU A 675 27.55 -4.61 6.22
N PRO A 676 28.12 -3.47 5.77
CA PRO A 676 29.58 -3.27 5.80
C PRO A 676 30.11 -3.00 7.22
N ASP A 677 29.27 -2.44 8.10
CA ASP A 677 29.61 -1.97 9.44
C ASP A 677 28.36 -1.94 10.35
N THR A 678 28.49 -1.35 11.55
CA THR A 678 27.43 -1.27 12.56
C THR A 678 26.55 -0.02 12.49
N SER A 679 26.74 0.90 11.55
CA SER A 679 26.02 2.20 11.48
C SER A 679 24.50 2.06 11.34
N LYS A 680 24.02 0.89 10.89
CA LYS A 680 22.60 0.55 10.85
C LYS A 680 21.96 0.50 12.25
N PHE A 681 22.73 0.17 13.29
CA PHE A 681 22.24 0.13 14.68
C PHE A 681 21.68 1.48 15.14
N ASP A 682 22.40 2.57 14.86
CA ASP A 682 22.03 3.94 15.24
C ASP A 682 20.72 4.40 14.58
N ARG A 683 20.31 3.75 13.49
CA ARG A 683 19.04 3.98 12.80
C ARG A 683 17.92 3.06 13.27
N LEU A 684 18.23 1.88 13.79
CA LEU A 684 17.25 0.88 14.23
C LEU A 684 16.82 1.09 15.69
N LYS A 685 17.78 1.37 16.59
CA LYS A 685 17.52 1.58 18.03
C LYS A 685 16.43 2.65 18.27
N PRO A 686 16.44 3.84 17.63
CA PRO A 686 15.41 4.84 17.85
C PRO A 686 14.01 4.43 17.37
N GLU A 687 13.90 3.54 16.38
CA GLU A 687 12.60 3.04 15.92
C GLU A 687 12.05 1.98 16.89
N TYR A 688 12.89 1.08 17.40
CA TYR A 688 12.47 0.16 18.49
C TYR A 688 12.04 0.92 19.75
N GLU A 689 12.77 1.98 20.13
CA GLU A 689 12.40 2.84 21.27
C GLU A 689 11.01 3.46 21.09
N LYS A 690 10.65 3.90 19.88
CA LYS A 690 9.30 4.40 19.57
C LYS A 690 8.24 3.28 19.65
N MET A 691 8.52 2.09 19.13
CA MET A 691 7.59 0.95 19.21
C MET A 691 7.31 0.56 20.67
N ILE A 692 8.36 0.48 21.48
CA ILE A 692 8.26 0.18 22.92
C ILE A 692 7.48 1.29 23.64
N ALA A 693 7.80 2.56 23.39
CA ALA A 693 7.09 3.70 23.96
C ALA A 693 5.60 3.71 23.60
N LEU A 694 5.24 3.35 22.35
CA LEU A 694 3.86 3.23 21.92
C LEU A 694 3.10 2.13 22.67
N CYS A 695 3.74 0.97 22.89
CA CYS A 695 3.15 -0.11 23.70
C CYS A 695 2.87 0.38 25.12
N LYS A 696 3.88 0.98 25.79
CA LYS A 696 3.76 1.49 27.16
C LYS A 696 2.67 2.58 27.28
N ALA A 697 2.59 3.49 26.32
CA ALA A 697 1.59 4.55 26.29
C ALA A 697 0.13 4.02 26.21
N ASN A 698 -0.05 2.81 25.69
CA ASN A 698 -1.34 2.13 25.58
C ASN A 698 -1.53 1.01 26.62
N ASN A 699 -0.65 0.91 27.63
CA ASN A 699 -0.63 -0.15 28.65
C ASN A 699 -0.44 -1.58 28.10
N ILE A 700 0.12 -1.71 26.89
CA ILE A 700 0.46 -2.99 26.27
C ILE A 700 1.84 -3.42 26.78
N LYS A 701 1.94 -4.64 27.32
CA LYS A 701 3.21 -5.24 27.70
C LYS A 701 3.99 -5.64 26.44
N VAL A 702 5.23 -5.20 26.32
CA VAL A 702 6.05 -5.44 25.13
C VAL A 702 7.22 -6.36 25.46
N TYR A 703 7.28 -7.48 24.75
CA TYR A 703 8.32 -8.49 24.86
C TYR A 703 9.19 -8.47 23.61
N ALA A 704 10.50 -8.31 23.78
CA ALA A 704 11.43 -8.41 22.66
C ALA A 704 11.91 -9.86 22.50
N ALA A 705 11.92 -10.33 21.25
CA ALA A 705 12.59 -11.56 20.87
C ALA A 705 13.88 -11.19 20.12
N PRO A 706 15.06 -11.43 20.71
CA PRO A 706 16.35 -11.12 20.10
C PRO A 706 16.49 -11.76 18.71
N ILE A 707 17.03 -11.01 17.74
CA ILE A 707 17.21 -11.46 16.36
C ILE A 707 18.05 -12.74 16.36
N LEU A 708 17.50 -13.79 15.73
CA LEU A 708 18.09 -15.13 15.68
C LEU A 708 19.50 -15.12 15.04
N PRO A 709 20.38 -16.07 15.38
CA PRO A 709 21.63 -16.27 14.63
C PRO A 709 21.33 -16.63 13.16
N PHE A 710 22.10 -16.10 12.20
CA PHE A 710 21.87 -16.31 10.77
C PHE A 710 23.16 -16.52 9.94
N LYS A 711 24.26 -17.03 10.53
CA LYS A 711 25.54 -17.20 9.81
C LYS A 711 25.51 -18.22 8.66
N GLY A 712 24.50 -19.09 8.60
CA GLY A 712 24.25 -19.94 7.44
C GLY A 712 23.60 -19.21 6.26
N SER A 713 23.04 -18.02 6.48
CA SER A 713 22.29 -17.26 5.48
C SER A 713 23.18 -16.44 4.55
N SER A 714 22.70 -16.27 3.31
CA SER A 714 23.29 -15.33 2.36
C SER A 714 23.33 -13.87 2.85
N TYR A 715 22.51 -13.51 3.86
CA TYR A 715 22.50 -12.17 4.48
C TYR A 715 23.71 -11.90 5.39
N PHE A 716 24.47 -12.93 5.76
CA PHE A 716 25.54 -12.78 6.74
C PHE A 716 26.70 -11.92 6.23
N SER A 717 27.12 -11.00 7.08
CA SER A 717 28.46 -10.40 7.09
C SER A 717 28.88 -10.18 8.56
N GLU A 718 30.16 -9.90 8.80
CA GLU A 718 30.64 -9.55 10.14
C GLU A 718 30.01 -8.22 10.64
N GLY A 719 29.70 -7.28 9.74
CA GLY A 719 28.96 -6.05 10.07
C GLY A 719 27.49 -6.31 10.45
N SER A 720 26.84 -7.25 9.77
CA SER A 720 25.49 -7.71 10.10
C SER A 720 25.42 -8.40 11.46
N GLU A 721 26.37 -9.28 11.77
CA GLU A 721 26.45 -9.95 13.07
C GLU A 721 26.79 -8.97 14.20
N ALA A 722 27.73 -8.05 14.00
CA ALA A 722 28.02 -7.01 14.97
C ALA A 722 26.80 -6.12 15.25
N THR A 723 26.05 -5.75 14.20
CA THR A 723 24.77 -5.01 14.35
C THR A 723 23.72 -5.84 15.11
N ARG A 724 23.59 -7.13 14.78
CA ARG A 724 22.69 -8.06 15.47
C ARG A 724 23.00 -8.14 16.97
N GLN A 725 24.28 -8.25 17.32
CA GLN A 725 24.72 -8.29 18.71
C GLN A 725 24.43 -6.98 19.44
N LEU A 726 24.63 -5.81 18.82
CA LEU A 726 24.27 -4.53 19.43
C LEU A 726 22.77 -4.43 19.73
N ILE A 727 21.91 -4.81 18.78
CA ILE A 727 20.44 -4.85 18.97
C ILE A 727 20.07 -5.81 20.10
N ASN A 728 20.60 -7.04 20.08
CA ASN A 728 20.26 -8.08 21.04
C ASN A 728 20.76 -7.77 22.45
N ASN A 729 21.96 -7.18 22.58
CA ASN A 729 22.51 -6.76 23.86
C ASN A 729 21.74 -5.57 24.43
N TRP A 730 21.31 -4.62 23.59
CA TRP A 730 20.45 -3.52 24.02
C TRP A 730 19.08 -4.01 24.47
N PHE A 731 18.40 -4.89 23.71
CA PHE A 731 17.14 -5.49 24.16
C PHE A 731 17.27 -6.17 25.52
N LYS A 732 18.33 -6.97 25.72
CA LYS A 732 18.62 -7.67 26.98
C LYS A 732 19.07 -6.75 28.13
N SER A 733 19.33 -5.46 27.87
CA SER A 733 19.67 -4.48 28.91
C SER A 733 18.42 -3.83 29.51
N SER A 734 18.55 -3.23 30.69
CA SER A 734 17.49 -2.44 31.31
C SER A 734 17.16 -1.14 30.55
N GLU A 735 18.00 -0.71 29.61
CA GLU A 735 17.81 0.52 28.84
C GLU A 735 16.75 0.39 27.74
N SER A 736 16.41 -0.83 27.32
CA SER A 736 15.39 -1.05 26.30
C SER A 736 13.98 -0.73 26.77
N GLY A 737 13.70 -0.89 28.07
CA GLY A 737 12.38 -0.67 28.65
C GLY A 737 11.33 -1.74 28.34
N VAL A 738 11.70 -2.85 27.71
CA VAL A 738 10.80 -3.99 27.47
C VAL A 738 10.37 -4.67 28.77
N ASP A 739 9.20 -5.31 28.78
CA ASP A 739 8.67 -6.05 29.94
C ASP A 739 9.30 -7.43 30.12
N GLY A 740 10.02 -7.93 29.11
CA GLY A 740 10.67 -9.23 29.14
C GLY A 740 11.31 -9.62 27.81
N ILE A 741 12.07 -10.71 27.85
CA ILE A 741 12.80 -11.27 26.70
C ILE A 741 12.30 -12.67 26.41
N ILE A 742 11.93 -12.93 25.15
CA ILE A 742 11.61 -14.27 24.66
C ILE A 742 12.83 -14.79 23.87
N ASP A 743 13.66 -15.62 24.51
CA ASP A 743 14.91 -16.10 23.92
C ASP A 743 14.69 -17.31 22.99
N PHE A 744 14.08 -17.06 21.83
CA PHE A 744 13.93 -18.07 20.77
C PHE A 744 15.28 -18.63 20.29
N ALA A 745 16.37 -17.86 20.35
CA ALA A 745 17.69 -18.31 19.92
C ALA A 745 18.16 -19.51 20.75
N SER A 746 17.90 -19.51 22.07
CA SER A 746 18.25 -20.63 22.97
C SER A 746 17.67 -21.99 22.56
N ALA A 747 16.52 -22.02 21.86
CA ALA A 747 15.87 -23.24 21.39
C ALA A 747 16.29 -23.70 19.98
N LEU A 748 16.93 -22.81 19.23
CA LEU A 748 17.26 -23.01 17.81
C LEU A 748 18.76 -23.13 17.52
N VAL A 749 19.60 -22.51 18.35
CA VAL A 749 21.04 -22.34 18.11
C VAL A 749 21.78 -23.68 17.99
N ASP A 750 22.77 -23.74 17.10
CA ASP A 750 23.72 -24.86 17.06
C ASP A 750 24.65 -24.80 18.30
N PRO A 751 24.63 -25.80 19.19
CA PRO A 751 25.45 -25.80 20.40
C PRO A 751 26.96 -25.89 20.12
N SER A 752 27.36 -26.31 18.91
CA SER A 752 28.76 -26.34 18.48
C SER A 752 29.24 -25.01 17.89
N ASN A 753 28.32 -24.18 17.37
CA ASN A 753 28.63 -22.86 16.82
C ASN A 753 27.46 -21.88 16.97
N PRO A 754 27.43 -21.07 18.04
CA PRO A 754 26.27 -20.22 18.36
C PRO A 754 25.90 -19.10 17.38
N LEU A 755 26.63 -18.96 16.27
CA LEU A 755 26.31 -18.06 15.17
C LEU A 755 25.37 -18.69 14.14
N TYR A 756 25.08 -19.99 14.24
CA TYR A 756 24.17 -20.74 13.38
C TYR A 756 22.89 -21.14 14.13
N ILE A 757 21.77 -21.19 13.42
CA ILE A 757 20.65 -22.07 13.80
C ILE A 757 21.07 -23.50 13.42
N LEU A 758 20.70 -24.47 14.26
CA LEU A 758 20.98 -25.88 14.03
C LEU A 758 20.35 -26.36 12.71
N GLU A 759 21.14 -27.01 11.85
CA GLU A 759 20.78 -27.36 10.47
C GLU A 759 19.42 -28.06 10.33
N LYS A 760 19.05 -28.93 11.28
CA LYS A 760 17.75 -29.64 11.29
C LYS A 760 16.51 -28.71 11.34
N TYR A 761 16.69 -27.44 11.68
CA TYR A 761 15.65 -26.43 11.73
C TYR A 761 15.69 -25.55 10.47
N THR A 762 16.81 -24.89 10.16
CA THR A 762 16.91 -23.99 8.99
C THR A 762 17.10 -24.67 7.63
N HIS A 763 17.50 -25.95 7.63
CA HIS A 763 17.91 -26.66 6.42
C HIS A 763 18.93 -25.82 5.62
N SER A 764 18.71 -25.63 4.32
CA SER A 764 19.69 -25.05 3.41
C SER A 764 19.79 -23.52 3.40
N ASP A 765 18.86 -22.78 4.01
CA ASP A 765 18.85 -21.30 3.91
C ASP A 765 19.53 -20.56 5.07
N GLY A 766 19.76 -21.25 6.19
CA GLY A 766 20.42 -20.71 7.38
C GLY A 766 19.74 -19.50 8.03
N LEU A 767 18.45 -19.26 7.75
CA LEU A 767 17.68 -18.09 8.18
C LEU A 767 16.31 -18.44 8.78
N HIS A 768 15.46 -19.15 8.04
CA HIS A 768 14.08 -19.40 8.46
C HIS A 768 13.99 -20.68 9.29
N PRO A 769 13.39 -20.68 10.50
CA PRO A 769 13.46 -21.85 11.37
C PRO A 769 12.74 -23.13 10.90
N TYR A 770 11.88 -23.10 9.86
CA TYR A 770 11.04 -24.21 9.37
C TYR A 770 10.54 -25.18 10.46
N ASP A 771 11.18 -26.34 10.65
CA ASP A 771 10.79 -27.35 11.65
C ASP A 771 11.05 -26.92 13.10
N GLY A 772 11.85 -25.87 13.29
CA GLY A 772 12.12 -25.19 14.56
C GLY A 772 11.00 -24.25 15.02
N TYR A 773 9.95 -23.99 14.22
CA TYR A 773 8.83 -23.16 14.68
C TYR A 773 8.12 -23.71 15.93
N GLU A 774 8.07 -25.03 16.11
CA GLU A 774 7.59 -25.63 17.37
C GLU A 774 8.58 -25.40 18.53
N ALA A 775 9.89 -25.51 18.27
CA ALA A 775 10.93 -25.25 19.27
C ALA A 775 10.90 -23.79 19.76
N MET A 776 10.70 -22.83 18.85
CA MET A 776 10.45 -21.41 19.19
C MET A 776 9.25 -21.27 20.11
N ALA A 777 8.09 -21.80 19.69
CA ALA A 777 6.86 -21.68 20.46
C ALA A 777 6.97 -22.32 21.86
N ASN A 778 7.73 -23.43 21.99
CA ASN A 778 8.00 -24.09 23.26
C ASN A 778 8.93 -23.28 24.19
N ALA A 779 9.76 -22.38 23.66
CA ALA A 779 10.64 -21.51 24.44
C ALA A 779 9.89 -20.36 25.15
N ILE A 780 8.63 -20.09 24.79
CA ILE A 780 7.82 -19.03 25.41
C ILE A 780 7.36 -19.47 26.80
N ASP A 781 7.71 -18.70 27.83
CA ASP A 781 7.13 -18.85 29.17
C ASP A 781 5.69 -18.32 29.16
N LEU A 782 4.72 -19.20 29.44
CA LEU A 782 3.30 -18.82 29.44
C LEU A 782 2.93 -17.92 30.62
N THR A 783 3.71 -17.91 31.70
CA THR A 783 3.45 -17.06 32.89
C THR A 783 3.52 -15.56 32.57
N MET A 784 4.19 -15.20 31.47
CA MET A 784 4.22 -13.85 30.90
C MET A 784 2.84 -13.37 30.42
N PHE A 785 1.87 -14.27 30.24
CA PHE A 785 0.55 -13.98 29.64
C PHE A 785 -0.63 -14.21 30.61
N GLU A 786 -0.37 -14.48 31.89
CA GLU A 786 -1.41 -14.80 32.89
C GLU A 786 -2.09 -13.57 33.53
N LYS A 787 -1.51 -12.36 33.40
CA LYS A 787 -1.84 -11.20 34.26
C LYS A 787 -2.27 -9.96 33.50
#